data_AF-A0A927W6G6-F1
#
_entry.id   AF-A0A927W6G6-F1
#
_cell.length_a   1.000
_cell.length_b   1.000
_cell.length_c   1.000
_cell.angle_alpha   90.00
_cell.angle_beta   90.00
_cell.angle_gamma   90.00
#
_symmetry.space_group_name_H-M   'P 1'
#
loop_
_entity.id
_entity.type
_entity.pdbx_description
1 polymer ?
#
loop_
_entity_poly.entity_id
_entity_poly.type
_entity_poly.pdbx_seq_one_letter_code
_entity_poly.pdbx_strand_id
1 'polypeptide(L)'
;MKKLFKSKLSVFLFLLTFLVTQCFFVFNTRTTSSLDNDGNSNSTDDVSVTVLESDSHHTVVKFDINNFSKDLVNINNKSYYNINCEGTSLPLEEGAPELPRICRNIVIPNDADVKLNVISSEYKDYKKLPIAPSKGSITRDKNPEDIPYKLGKEYKNKNFYPSELVSFSEPFIMRELRGTTITLNAFQYKPKNETLRVYKSVTVEIITDGKSSLNSLTTSRSNKITSDFEPAYSNTFINYSNLKTPTHRLMNNPSETGSMLIISYDQFSSAMNSFINWKNSRGINTTLVNMSTVSSSNNPTEIKNYIQNYYNQHPELTYVLLVGDYAHVSSPTYSTGVSDPTYTKVAGSDDYPDIYVGRFSAESIADVETQVQRSIEFEQNGYNTAAWFKKGVGIASDEGSGETDIQQMDSIKSRLLNAGYTQVDSIYDPGASASSVTNSLNQGRGIINYCGHGAENYWVTTGFSNTNIKNLQNPGQLPFIVSVSCVSGKFQSGTCFAETWLRSKNSNGNPIGAIGTLMSTVNQPWIPPMNGQDGIIDLLCNNSRVSLGGLCYSGETRMLDNGTSSDLLTFNTWTLFGDPSIQILPDSTNPTDPTDPEEPADPYEPNDSTFQAYTINSGVDYSSYIYSNTDVDYYKLTTNKSGVISATLTNLPYDYDLYLYNSSGKRVASSTKSSTSNESISYSARTLGTYYLKVVGYNGAHSASTKYNLNASYPIAN
;
A
#
# COMPACT_ATOMS: atom_id res chain seq x y z
N MET A 1 -51.38 66.36 47.45
CA MET A 1 -52.16 65.69 46.39
C MET A 1 -51.43 64.38 46.07
N LYS A 2 -51.85 63.25 46.67
CA LYS A 2 -52.67 62.16 46.06
C LYS A 2 -51.95 61.51 44.86
N LYS A 3 -51.82 60.19 44.66
CA LYS A 3 -52.23 58.91 45.29
C LYS A 3 -51.60 57.81 44.35
N LEU A 4 -50.90 56.77 44.81
CA LEU A 4 -51.36 55.44 45.32
C LEU A 4 -51.71 54.36 44.25
N PHE A 5 -50.99 53.23 44.35
CA PHE A 5 -51.33 51.77 44.21
C PHE A 5 -50.36 50.98 43.28
N LYS A 6 -49.41 50.14 43.79
CA LYS A 6 -49.47 48.74 44.31
C LYS A 6 -50.01 47.73 43.27
N SER A 7 -49.45 46.54 42.99
CA SER A 7 -48.54 45.63 43.73
C SER A 7 -47.88 44.52 42.87
N LYS A 8 -46.62 44.19 43.19
CA LYS A 8 -45.94 42.85 43.31
C LYS A 8 -46.16 41.73 42.26
N LEU A 9 -45.09 41.34 41.56
CA LEU A 9 -44.53 39.98 41.59
C LEU A 9 -43.04 39.97 41.19
N SER A 10 -42.27 39.09 41.83
CA SER A 10 -40.84 39.19 42.14
C SER A 10 -39.84 38.90 41.02
N VAL A 11 -38.82 39.76 40.90
CA VAL A 11 -37.50 39.46 40.31
C VAL A 11 -36.45 39.90 41.33
N PHE A 12 -35.89 38.96 42.09
CA PHE A 12 -34.72 39.16 42.95
C PHE A 12 -34.19 37.78 43.38
N LEU A 13 -32.99 37.41 42.95
CA LEU A 13 -31.87 37.14 43.86
C LEU A 13 -30.56 36.94 43.06
N PHE A 14 -29.71 37.95 43.14
CA PHE A 14 -28.32 37.95 42.69
C PHE A 14 -27.47 37.85 43.97
N LEU A 15 -27.00 36.65 44.34
CA LEU A 15 -25.86 36.45 45.26
C LEU A 15 -25.55 34.96 45.45
N LEU A 16 -24.24 34.66 45.38
CA LEU A 16 -23.54 33.48 45.90
C LEU A 16 -23.61 32.16 45.11
N THR A 17 -22.61 31.94 44.25
CA THR A 17 -21.60 30.89 44.45
C THR A 17 -20.47 31.06 43.43
N PHE A 18 -19.38 31.68 43.88
CA PHE A 18 -18.09 31.67 43.21
C PHE A 18 -17.47 30.30 43.48
N LEU A 19 -17.75 29.31 42.63
CA LEU A 19 -16.93 28.10 42.54
C LEU A 19 -16.03 28.30 41.34
N VAL A 20 -14.78 28.67 41.60
CA VAL A 20 -13.70 28.60 40.63
C VAL A 20 -13.49 27.11 40.33
N THR A 21 -14.19 26.56 39.36
CA THR A 21 -13.74 25.37 38.66
C THR A 21 -12.53 25.81 37.85
N GLN A 22 -11.34 25.68 38.44
CA GLN A 22 -10.12 25.51 37.67
C GLN A 22 -10.35 24.29 36.78
N CYS A 23 -10.68 24.53 35.51
CA CYS A 23 -10.35 23.58 34.46
C CYS A 23 -8.83 23.44 34.50
N PHE A 24 -8.34 22.47 35.26
CA PHE A 24 -7.04 21.88 35.02
C PHE A 24 -7.13 21.25 33.63
N PHE A 25 -6.70 21.99 32.61
CA PHE A 25 -6.06 21.34 31.48
C PHE A 25 -4.84 20.62 32.08
N VAL A 26 -5.00 19.34 32.38
CA VAL A 26 -3.86 18.46 32.56
C VAL A 26 -3.25 18.36 31.18
N PHE A 27 -2.27 19.21 30.91
CA PHE A 27 -1.27 18.88 29.91
C PHE A 27 -0.70 17.53 30.35
N ASN A 28 -0.97 16.47 29.60
CA ASN A 28 -0.19 15.25 29.68
C ASN A 28 1.23 15.63 29.26
N THR A 29 2.04 16.04 30.23
CA THR A 29 3.46 16.27 30.00
C THR A 29 4.09 14.91 29.80
N ARG A 30 4.39 14.56 28.55
CA ARG A 30 5.20 13.39 28.20
C ARG A 30 6.55 13.55 28.89
N THR A 31 6.73 12.91 30.05
CA THR A 31 8.03 12.89 30.72
C THR A 31 8.89 11.84 30.04
N THR A 32 9.80 12.27 29.18
CA THR A 32 10.88 11.43 28.66
C THR A 32 11.83 11.14 29.81
N SER A 33 11.98 9.87 30.17
CA SER A 33 13.12 9.45 30.97
C SER A 33 14.26 9.15 30.00
N SER A 34 15.08 10.16 29.70
CA SER A 34 16.38 9.90 29.07
C SER A 34 17.18 9.02 30.04
N LEU A 35 17.72 7.91 29.54
CA LEU A 35 18.67 7.14 30.34
C LEU A 35 19.82 8.06 30.78
N ASP A 36 20.36 7.82 31.97
CA ASP A 36 21.65 8.38 32.39
C ASP A 36 22.63 8.17 31.23
N ASN A 37 23.09 9.27 30.65
CA ASN A 37 23.89 9.34 29.42
C ASN A 37 25.30 8.84 29.74
N ASP A 38 25.48 7.54 30.01
CA ASP A 38 26.78 6.87 30.02
C ASP A 38 27.19 6.72 28.56
N GLY A 39 27.80 7.79 28.04
CA GLY A 39 27.99 8.03 26.62
C GLY A 39 28.62 6.88 25.87
N ASN A 40 27.85 6.23 25.00
CA ASN A 40 28.36 5.66 23.75
C ASN A 40 27.29 5.26 22.70
N SER A 41 26.09 5.86 22.67
CA SER A 41 25.16 5.63 21.55
C SER A 41 24.85 6.94 20.82
N ASN A 42 25.30 7.02 19.56
CA ASN A 42 24.90 8.06 18.60
C ASN A 42 23.50 7.78 18.01
N SER A 43 22.73 6.84 18.59
CA SER A 43 21.42 6.42 18.08
C SER A 43 20.32 7.29 18.67
N THR A 44 19.45 7.82 17.81
CA THR A 44 18.23 8.52 18.21
C THR A 44 17.06 7.58 18.48
N ASP A 45 17.18 6.30 18.11
CA ASP A 45 16.08 5.32 18.20
C ASP A 45 15.94 4.77 19.62
N ASP A 46 14.70 4.65 20.09
CA ASP A 46 14.39 4.05 21.41
C ASP A 46 14.92 2.62 21.55
N VAL A 47 14.87 1.84 20.46
CA VAL A 47 15.40 0.46 20.39
C VAL A 47 16.31 0.32 19.19
N SER A 48 17.52 -0.19 19.40
CA SER A 48 18.42 -0.63 18.32
C SER A 48 18.67 -2.13 18.40
N VAL A 49 18.58 -2.81 17.26
CA VAL A 49 18.83 -4.26 17.15
C VAL A 49 19.96 -4.50 16.16
N THR A 50 20.98 -5.23 16.59
CA THR A 50 22.16 -5.51 15.77
C THR A 50 22.40 -7.02 15.68
N VAL A 51 22.58 -7.53 14.47
CA VAL A 51 23.09 -8.89 14.24
C VAL A 51 24.60 -8.86 14.41
N LEU A 52 25.11 -9.50 15.46
CA LEU A 52 26.55 -9.55 15.74
C LEU A 52 27.25 -10.62 14.91
N GLU A 53 26.60 -11.78 14.78
CA GLU A 53 27.08 -12.92 14.01
C GLU A 53 25.88 -13.64 13.38
N SER A 54 26.03 -14.15 12.17
CA SER A 54 25.03 -15.03 11.56
C SER A 54 25.70 -15.93 10.52
N ASP A 55 25.48 -17.24 10.67
CA ASP A 55 25.85 -18.25 9.70
C ASP A 55 24.79 -19.38 9.67
N SER A 56 25.12 -20.52 9.06
CA SER A 56 24.18 -21.64 8.91
C SER A 56 23.93 -22.44 10.20
N HIS A 57 24.65 -22.18 11.29
CA HIS A 57 24.58 -22.91 12.57
C HIS A 57 24.13 -22.03 13.74
N HIS A 58 24.40 -20.73 13.69
CA HIS A 58 23.90 -19.81 14.72
C HIS A 58 23.66 -18.39 14.21
N THR A 59 22.84 -17.65 14.95
CA THR A 59 22.66 -16.20 14.80
C THR A 59 22.69 -15.54 16.18
N VAL A 60 23.56 -14.55 16.36
CA VAL A 60 23.71 -13.78 17.60
C VAL A 60 23.14 -12.38 17.39
N VAL A 61 22.17 -12.01 18.22
CA VAL A 61 21.45 -10.73 18.12
C VAL A 61 21.61 -9.96 19.42
N LYS A 62 21.98 -8.68 19.32
CA LYS A 62 22.01 -7.74 20.44
C LYS A 62 20.85 -6.76 20.33
N PHE A 63 20.11 -6.63 21.42
CA PHE A 63 19.04 -5.66 21.61
C PHE A 63 19.51 -4.62 22.62
N ASP A 64 19.50 -3.36 22.22
CA ASP A 64 19.78 -2.21 23.09
C ASP A 64 18.51 -1.36 23.21
N ILE A 65 18.09 -1.10 24.45
CA ILE A 65 16.93 -0.28 24.80
C ILE A 65 17.50 1.06 25.28
N ASN A 66 17.54 2.03 24.38
CA ASN A 66 18.20 3.31 24.56
C ASN A 66 17.32 4.31 25.30
N ASN A 67 16.02 4.35 25.01
CA ASN A 67 15.08 5.29 25.58
C ASN A 67 13.69 4.67 25.72
N PHE A 68 12.90 5.21 26.64
CA PHE A 68 11.45 4.98 26.70
C PHE A 68 10.80 6.16 27.42
N SER A 69 9.50 6.35 27.18
CA SER A 69 8.68 7.34 27.86
C SER A 69 7.58 6.67 28.66
N LYS A 70 7.00 7.43 29.59
CA LYS A 70 5.86 6.99 30.39
C LYS A 70 4.80 8.06 30.45
N ASP A 71 3.56 7.64 30.27
CA ASP A 71 2.40 8.51 30.34
C ASP A 71 1.57 8.18 31.57
N LEU A 72 1.21 9.21 32.32
CA LEU A 72 0.42 9.08 33.53
C LEU A 72 -1.04 8.78 33.18
N VAL A 73 -1.61 7.76 33.81
CA VAL A 73 -3.04 7.46 33.72
C VAL A 73 -3.64 7.23 35.11
N ASN A 74 -4.84 7.75 35.34
CA ASN A 74 -5.53 7.62 36.61
C ASN A 74 -6.61 6.53 36.52
N ILE A 75 -6.49 5.50 37.34
CA ILE A 75 -7.41 4.36 37.39
C ILE A 75 -7.92 4.22 38.82
N ASN A 76 -9.22 4.40 39.03
CA ASN A 76 -9.88 4.30 40.34
C ASN A 76 -9.17 5.15 41.44
N ASN A 77 -8.86 6.42 41.12
CA ASN A 77 -8.14 7.36 41.99
C ASN A 77 -6.71 6.94 42.38
N LYS A 78 -6.11 5.99 41.66
CA LYS A 78 -4.69 5.64 41.76
C LYS A 78 -3.99 5.93 40.45
N SER A 79 -2.80 6.52 40.54
CA SER A 79 -1.94 6.76 39.39
C SER A 79 -1.24 5.49 38.94
N TYR A 80 -1.24 5.26 37.63
CA TYR A 80 -0.54 4.22 36.91
C TYR A 80 0.22 4.85 35.73
N TYR A 81 1.08 4.08 35.07
CA TYR A 81 1.83 4.52 33.90
C TYR A 81 1.67 3.55 32.74
N ASN A 82 1.42 4.09 31.55
CA ASN A 82 1.65 3.40 30.29
C ASN A 82 3.13 3.57 29.90
N ILE A 83 3.74 2.54 29.33
CA ILE A 83 5.13 2.57 28.87
C ILE A 83 5.13 2.64 27.35
N ASN A 84 5.80 3.63 26.78
CA ASN A 84 5.95 3.79 25.34
C ASN A 84 7.43 3.73 24.95
N CYS A 85 7.73 2.91 23.95
CA CYS A 85 9.07 2.68 23.43
C CYS A 85 8.96 2.49 21.92
N GLU A 86 9.51 3.40 21.12
CA GLU A 86 9.44 3.29 19.66
C GLU A 86 10.16 2.02 19.15
N GLY A 87 9.69 1.45 18.04
CA GLY A 87 10.25 0.21 17.49
C GLY A 87 9.86 -1.08 18.24
N THR A 88 8.83 -1.00 19.09
CA THR A 88 8.24 -2.12 19.85
C THR A 88 6.78 -2.38 19.45
N SER A 89 6.25 -3.52 19.89
CA SER A 89 4.86 -3.93 19.69
C SER A 89 4.17 -4.20 21.02
N LEU A 90 2.84 -4.15 21.05
CA LEU A 90 2.04 -4.43 22.24
C LEU A 90 1.33 -5.79 22.13
N PRO A 91 1.34 -6.64 23.17
CA PRO A 91 0.61 -7.91 23.18
C PRO A 91 -0.92 -7.77 23.21
N LEU A 92 -1.43 -6.62 23.71
CA LEU A 92 -2.87 -6.33 23.83
C LEU A 92 -3.66 -7.37 24.63
N GLU A 93 -3.08 -7.89 25.71
CA GLU A 93 -3.74 -8.84 26.62
C GLU A 93 -4.62 -8.09 27.65
N GLU A 94 -5.95 -8.09 27.47
CA GLU A 94 -6.88 -7.37 28.35
C GLU A 94 -6.64 -7.69 29.83
N GLY A 95 -6.38 -6.65 30.61
CA GLY A 95 -6.20 -6.71 32.05
C GLY A 95 -4.81 -7.07 32.55
N ALA A 96 -3.93 -7.59 31.69
CA ALA A 96 -2.52 -7.79 32.04
C ALA A 96 -1.78 -6.44 32.03
N PRO A 97 -0.66 -6.27 32.76
CA PRO A 97 0.19 -5.08 32.64
C PRO A 97 0.56 -4.80 31.18
N GLU A 98 0.26 -3.59 30.67
CA GLU A 98 0.56 -3.21 29.30
C GLU A 98 2.05 -2.88 29.18
N LEU A 99 2.80 -3.80 28.58
CA LEU A 99 4.25 -3.72 28.47
C LEU A 99 4.65 -3.95 27.01
N PRO A 100 5.44 -3.05 26.40
CA PRO A 100 5.94 -3.28 25.06
C PRO A 100 6.92 -4.44 24.99
N ARG A 101 6.94 -5.12 23.85
CA ARG A 101 7.88 -6.19 23.51
C ARG A 101 8.55 -5.90 22.17
N ILE A 102 9.76 -6.39 22.01
CA ILE A 102 10.53 -6.23 20.77
C ILE A 102 10.45 -7.56 20.01
N CYS A 103 9.88 -7.53 18.80
CA CYS A 103 9.79 -8.69 17.92
C CYS A 103 10.70 -8.49 16.70
N ARG A 104 11.56 -9.45 16.37
CA ARG A 104 12.40 -9.40 15.16
C ARG A 104 12.50 -10.77 14.52
N ASN A 105 12.27 -10.85 13.21
CA ASN A 105 12.40 -12.10 12.48
C ASN A 105 13.84 -12.33 12.04
N ILE A 106 14.25 -13.59 12.08
CA ILE A 106 15.50 -14.06 11.51
C ILE A 106 15.23 -15.22 10.56
N VAL A 107 16.04 -15.33 9.52
CA VAL A 107 16.11 -16.52 8.67
C VAL A 107 16.83 -17.62 9.43
N ILE A 108 16.29 -18.83 9.34
CA ILE A 108 16.86 -20.06 9.89
C ILE A 108 16.98 -21.11 8.78
N PRO A 109 17.82 -22.15 8.94
CA PRO A 109 17.91 -23.22 7.95
C PRO A 109 16.57 -23.94 7.72
N ASN A 110 16.39 -24.41 6.49
CA ASN A 110 15.14 -24.96 5.96
C ASN A 110 14.51 -26.08 6.79
N ASP A 111 15.31 -26.90 7.45
CA ASP A 111 14.86 -28.07 8.21
C ASP A 111 15.47 -28.13 9.61
N ALA A 112 16.08 -27.04 10.11
CA ALA A 112 16.73 -27.07 11.41
C ALA A 112 15.75 -26.91 12.58
N ASP A 113 16.03 -27.63 13.68
CA ASP A 113 15.50 -27.30 14.99
C ASP A 113 16.23 -26.08 15.56
N VAL A 114 15.53 -25.27 16.35
CA VAL A 114 16.03 -24.00 16.87
C VAL A 114 16.04 -24.01 18.38
N LYS A 115 17.13 -23.54 18.97
CA LYS A 115 17.30 -23.33 20.41
C LYS A 115 17.72 -21.89 20.65
N LEU A 116 17.23 -21.31 21.75
CA LEU A 116 17.53 -19.92 22.12
C LEU A 116 18.24 -19.89 23.47
N ASN A 117 19.35 -19.14 23.53
CA ASN A 117 20.10 -18.87 24.74
C ASN A 117 20.20 -17.35 24.98
N VAL A 118 20.05 -16.92 26.23
CA VAL A 118 20.41 -15.54 26.64
C VAL A 118 21.87 -15.56 27.05
N ILE A 119 22.75 -14.93 26.25
CA ILE A 119 24.19 -14.85 26.52
C ILE A 119 24.46 -13.85 27.65
N SER A 120 23.84 -12.68 27.56
CA SER A 120 23.99 -11.62 28.55
C SER A 120 22.71 -10.79 28.65
N SER A 121 22.48 -10.22 29.84
CA SER A 121 21.39 -9.27 30.06
C SER A 121 21.79 -8.28 31.15
N GLU A 122 21.48 -7.00 30.93
CA GLU A 122 21.66 -5.92 31.90
C GLU A 122 20.31 -5.24 32.12
N TYR A 123 19.93 -4.95 33.37
CA TYR A 123 18.65 -4.33 33.69
C TYR A 123 18.73 -3.28 34.80
N LYS A 124 17.72 -2.41 34.86
CA LYS A 124 17.46 -1.45 35.94
C LYS A 124 16.05 -1.66 36.48
N ASP A 125 15.94 -1.74 37.81
CA ASP A 125 14.64 -1.82 38.50
C ASP A 125 14.17 -0.43 38.93
N TYR A 126 12.99 -0.04 38.44
CA TYR A 126 12.26 1.17 38.80
C TYR A 126 11.19 0.82 39.83
N LYS A 127 11.44 1.17 41.09
CA LYS A 127 10.54 0.88 42.22
C LYS A 127 9.45 1.94 42.34
N LYS A 128 8.29 1.54 42.89
CA LYS A 128 7.11 2.40 43.09
C LYS A 128 6.61 3.00 41.75
N LEU A 129 6.66 2.19 40.70
CA LEU A 129 6.20 2.55 39.37
C LEU A 129 5.05 1.61 38.97
N PRO A 130 3.80 1.93 39.35
CA PRO A 130 2.64 1.12 39.02
C PRO A 130 2.35 1.19 37.51
N ILE A 131 2.30 0.04 36.83
CA ILE A 131 2.00 -0.06 35.39
C ILE A 131 0.51 -0.28 35.17
N ALA A 132 -0.07 0.40 34.18
CA ALA A 132 -1.48 0.28 33.84
C ALA A 132 -1.79 -1.09 33.17
N PRO A 133 -3.00 -1.63 33.34
CA PRO A 133 -3.41 -2.81 32.59
C PRO A 133 -3.73 -2.45 31.13
N SER A 134 -3.54 -3.37 30.21
CA SER A 134 -4.01 -3.21 28.83
C SER A 134 -5.53 -3.23 28.79
N LYS A 135 -6.11 -2.40 27.92
CA LYS A 135 -7.54 -2.47 27.58
C LYS A 135 -7.85 -3.61 26.59
N GLY A 136 -6.82 -4.31 26.12
CA GLY A 136 -6.91 -5.29 25.05
C GLY A 136 -7.04 -4.65 23.68
N SER A 137 -7.27 -5.46 22.65
CA SER A 137 -7.56 -4.96 21.30
C SER A 137 -8.96 -4.33 21.24
N ILE A 138 -9.01 -3.02 21.01
CA ILE A 138 -10.24 -2.25 20.81
C ILE A 138 -10.46 -2.08 19.29
N THR A 139 -11.69 -2.29 18.83
CA THR A 139 -12.09 -2.04 17.44
C THR A 139 -12.43 -0.56 17.23
N ARG A 140 -12.16 -0.03 16.03
CA ARG A 140 -12.32 1.39 15.71
C ARG A 140 -13.77 1.89 15.83
N ASP A 141 -14.78 1.02 15.72
CA ASP A 141 -16.18 1.38 15.99
C ASP A 141 -16.49 1.73 17.47
N LYS A 142 -15.49 1.67 18.37
CA LYS A 142 -15.60 2.03 19.78
C LYS A 142 -14.60 3.11 20.12
N ASN A 143 -15.07 4.12 20.88
CA ASN A 143 -14.19 5.12 21.47
C ASN A 143 -13.32 4.49 22.58
N PRO A 144 -11.98 4.52 22.47
CA PRO A 144 -11.08 3.97 23.48
C PRO A 144 -11.23 4.61 24.87
N GLU A 145 -11.64 5.88 24.95
CA GLU A 145 -11.82 6.61 26.22
C GLU A 145 -12.97 6.04 27.06
N ASP A 146 -14.01 5.53 26.39
CA ASP A 146 -15.19 4.94 27.04
C ASP A 146 -14.93 3.52 27.58
N ILE A 147 -13.83 2.88 27.17
CA ILE A 147 -13.45 1.55 27.64
C ILE A 147 -12.67 1.66 28.96
N PRO A 148 -13.23 1.20 30.10
CA PRO A 148 -12.56 1.31 31.39
C PRO A 148 -11.40 0.31 31.51
N TYR A 149 -10.35 0.73 32.21
CA TYR A 149 -9.28 -0.17 32.63
C TYR A 149 -9.78 -1.22 33.63
N LYS A 150 -9.33 -2.47 33.47
CA LYS A 150 -9.61 -3.58 34.38
C LYS A 150 -8.31 -4.22 34.84
N LEU A 151 -8.12 -4.44 36.14
CA LEU A 151 -6.93 -5.14 36.64
C LEU A 151 -7.15 -6.66 36.56
N GLY A 152 -6.34 -7.34 35.74
CA GLY A 152 -6.38 -8.78 35.52
C GLY A 152 -5.81 -9.61 36.67
N LYS A 153 -5.73 -10.92 36.46
CA LYS A 153 -5.22 -11.89 37.44
C LYS A 153 -3.74 -11.68 37.76
N GLU A 154 -2.99 -11.12 36.81
CA GLU A 154 -1.56 -10.81 36.85
C GLU A 154 -1.23 -9.88 38.02
N TYR A 155 -2.10 -8.91 38.32
CA TYR A 155 -1.95 -7.97 39.43
C TYR A 155 -2.02 -8.61 40.82
N LYS A 156 -2.49 -9.85 40.91
CA LYS A 156 -2.50 -10.64 42.16
C LYS A 156 -1.22 -11.49 42.32
N ASN A 157 -0.38 -11.57 41.29
CA ASN A 157 0.82 -12.38 41.29
C ASN A 157 1.98 -11.70 42.03
N LYS A 158 2.88 -12.52 42.58
CA LYS A 158 4.11 -12.09 43.27
C LYS A 158 5.34 -12.12 42.36
N ASN A 159 5.22 -12.59 41.13
CA ASN A 159 6.31 -12.74 40.16
C ASN A 159 6.29 -11.61 39.12
N PHE A 160 7.35 -11.52 38.32
CA PHE A 160 7.39 -10.63 37.16
C PHE A 160 6.44 -11.14 36.06
N TYR A 161 5.79 -10.21 35.36
CA TYR A 161 5.01 -10.42 34.15
C TYR A 161 5.56 -9.54 33.02
N PRO A 162 5.68 -10.06 31.79
CA PRO A 162 5.76 -11.50 31.52
C PRO A 162 6.99 -12.09 32.25
N SER A 163 6.94 -13.38 32.59
CA SER A 163 8.03 -14.01 33.35
C SER A 163 9.22 -14.39 32.49
N GLU A 164 8.97 -14.71 31.22
CA GLU A 164 9.98 -15.07 30.25
C GLU A 164 10.61 -13.81 29.65
N LEU A 165 11.95 -13.76 29.61
CA LEU A 165 12.68 -12.63 29.05
C LEU A 165 12.69 -12.69 27.53
N VAL A 166 13.02 -13.85 26.97
CA VAL A 166 13.12 -14.06 25.52
C VAL A 166 12.43 -15.36 25.17
N SER A 167 11.61 -15.33 24.11
CA SER A 167 11.02 -16.50 23.48
C SER A 167 11.20 -16.42 21.96
N PHE A 168 10.81 -17.48 21.25
CA PHE A 168 10.72 -17.48 19.79
C PHE A 168 9.41 -18.11 19.32
N SER A 169 8.92 -17.70 18.15
CA SER A 169 7.71 -18.24 17.53
C SER A 169 7.93 -19.63 16.94
N GLU A 170 6.85 -20.37 16.67
CA GLU A 170 6.95 -21.47 15.71
C GLU A 170 7.53 -20.97 14.37
N PRO A 171 8.36 -21.77 13.66
CA PRO A 171 8.89 -21.39 12.37
C PRO A 171 7.81 -21.13 11.32
N PHE A 172 8.00 -20.09 10.52
CA PHE A 172 7.17 -19.73 9.39
C PHE A 172 7.95 -19.81 8.07
N ILE A 173 7.26 -19.91 6.95
CA ILE A 173 7.84 -19.87 5.62
C ILE A 173 7.32 -18.61 4.94
N MET A 174 8.26 -17.80 4.45
CA MET A 174 7.95 -16.72 3.52
C MET A 174 8.62 -17.07 2.19
N ARG A 175 7.86 -17.77 1.35
CA ARG A 175 8.22 -18.20 0.00
C ARG A 175 9.51 -19.05 -0.03
N GLU A 176 10.68 -18.49 -0.36
CA GLU A 176 11.97 -19.20 -0.40
C GLU A 176 12.67 -19.29 0.96
N LEU A 177 12.21 -18.56 1.98
CA LEU A 177 12.89 -18.46 3.27
C LEU A 177 12.06 -19.06 4.39
N ARG A 178 12.72 -19.77 5.30
CA ARG A 178 12.16 -20.20 6.56
C ARG A 178 12.68 -19.31 7.68
N GLY A 179 11.78 -18.81 8.51
CA GLY A 179 12.09 -17.86 9.57
C GLY A 179 11.47 -18.21 10.91
N THR A 180 11.89 -17.49 11.94
CA THR A 180 11.26 -17.47 13.27
C THR A 180 11.38 -16.06 13.85
N THR A 181 10.44 -15.69 14.72
CA THR A 181 10.43 -14.39 15.39
C THR A 181 11.02 -14.50 16.79
N ILE A 182 12.06 -13.73 17.07
CA ILE A 182 12.58 -13.54 18.43
C ILE A 182 11.70 -12.50 19.13
N THR A 183 11.13 -12.86 20.28
CA THR A 183 10.38 -11.93 21.13
C THR A 183 11.17 -11.63 22.39
N LEU A 184 11.54 -10.38 22.60
CA LEU A 184 12.20 -9.88 23.80
C LEU A 184 11.22 -9.05 24.65
N ASN A 185 10.94 -9.53 25.86
CA ASN A 185 10.17 -8.81 26.88
C ASN A 185 11.11 -7.96 27.74
N ALA A 186 11.67 -6.89 27.15
CA ALA A 186 12.61 -6.00 27.84
C ALA A 186 11.98 -5.21 29.00
N PHE A 187 10.65 -5.13 29.05
CA PHE A 187 9.90 -4.52 30.13
C PHE A 187 9.15 -5.62 30.90
N GLN A 188 9.50 -5.82 32.17
CA GLN A 188 8.85 -6.81 33.03
C GLN A 188 8.36 -6.13 34.31
N TYR A 189 7.10 -6.36 34.69
CA TYR A 189 6.48 -5.72 35.84
C TYR A 189 6.15 -6.71 36.95
N LYS A 190 6.45 -6.33 38.19
CA LYS A 190 6.10 -7.07 39.40
C LYS A 190 5.06 -6.27 40.20
N PRO A 191 3.76 -6.65 40.15
CA PRO A 191 2.68 -5.87 40.75
C PRO A 191 2.78 -5.73 42.28
N LYS A 192 3.17 -6.78 43.00
CA LYS A 192 3.17 -6.81 44.47
C LYS A 192 3.95 -5.66 45.12
N ASN A 193 5.04 -5.21 44.51
CA ASN A 193 5.89 -4.14 45.01
C ASN A 193 6.09 -3.02 43.97
N GLU A 194 5.21 -2.96 42.96
CA GLU A 194 5.19 -1.93 41.92
C GLU A 194 6.58 -1.68 41.33
N THR A 195 7.25 -2.76 40.92
CA THR A 195 8.61 -2.70 40.35
C THR A 195 8.57 -3.03 38.88
N LEU A 196 8.91 -2.05 38.03
CA LEU A 196 9.19 -2.26 36.61
C LEU A 196 10.69 -2.56 36.46
N ARG A 197 11.03 -3.68 35.84
CA ARG A 197 12.36 -4.00 35.38
C ARG A 197 12.46 -3.65 33.90
N VAL A 198 13.46 -2.86 33.55
CA VAL A 198 13.78 -2.54 32.15
C VAL A 198 15.16 -3.10 31.85
N TYR A 199 15.24 -4.02 30.89
CA TYR A 199 16.51 -4.51 30.36
C TYR A 199 17.07 -3.44 29.41
N LYS A 200 18.30 -3.01 29.65
CA LYS A 200 19.00 -2.01 28.84
C LYS A 200 19.71 -2.63 27.64
N SER A 201 20.27 -3.83 27.84
CA SER A 201 20.95 -4.59 26.80
C SER A 201 20.69 -6.07 27.03
N VAL A 202 20.32 -6.78 25.99
CA VAL A 202 20.16 -8.25 25.98
C VAL A 202 20.84 -8.80 24.74
N THR A 203 21.76 -9.75 24.92
CA THR A 203 22.34 -10.50 23.80
C THR A 203 21.82 -11.91 23.84
N VAL A 204 21.29 -12.37 22.70
CA VAL A 204 20.73 -13.71 22.52
C VAL A 204 21.47 -14.44 21.42
N GLU A 205 21.58 -15.75 21.58
CA GLU A 205 22.08 -16.66 20.57
C GLU A 205 20.97 -17.61 20.17
N ILE A 206 20.76 -17.72 18.86
CA ILE A 206 19.87 -18.68 18.25
C ILE A 206 20.76 -19.73 17.62
N ILE A 207 20.71 -20.95 18.15
CA ILE A 207 21.48 -22.10 17.66
C ILE A 207 20.53 -22.99 16.86
N THR A 208 20.99 -23.39 15.68
CA THR A 208 20.28 -24.36 14.83
C THR A 208 20.97 -25.71 14.95
N ASP A 209 20.31 -26.67 15.58
CA ASP A 209 20.88 -27.97 15.93
C ASP A 209 19.83 -29.08 15.79
N GLY A 210 20.13 -30.10 15.00
CA GLY A 210 19.19 -31.16 14.67
C GLY A 210 18.29 -30.83 13.49
N LYS A 211 17.30 -31.70 13.26
CA LYS A 211 16.31 -31.55 12.19
C LYS A 211 14.91 -31.46 12.77
N SER A 212 14.18 -30.42 12.39
CA SER A 212 12.77 -30.25 12.67
C SER A 212 11.93 -30.85 11.56
N SER A 213 10.71 -31.27 11.89
CA SER A 213 9.63 -31.44 10.91
C SER A 213 8.62 -30.30 10.96
N LEU A 214 8.76 -29.37 11.91
CA LEU A 214 7.82 -28.27 12.09
C LEU A 214 8.06 -27.23 10.99
N ASN A 215 7.04 -27.06 10.13
CA ASN A 215 7.03 -26.11 9.01
C ASN A 215 8.37 -26.05 8.23
N SER A 216 8.90 -27.21 7.86
CA SER A 216 10.20 -27.33 7.20
C SER A 216 10.08 -27.06 5.71
N LEU A 217 11.02 -26.26 5.17
CA LEU A 217 11.06 -25.90 3.75
C LEU A 217 11.77 -27.00 2.94
N THR A 218 10.98 -27.98 2.50
CA THR A 218 11.49 -29.19 1.82
C THR A 218 11.66 -29.04 0.30
N THR A 219 11.09 -27.99 -0.28
CA THR A 219 11.08 -27.75 -1.73
C THR A 219 11.87 -26.50 -2.07
N SER A 220 12.84 -26.62 -2.98
CA SER A 220 13.57 -25.46 -3.53
C SER A 220 12.78 -24.87 -4.70
N ARG A 221 12.38 -23.60 -4.58
CA ARG A 221 11.44 -22.90 -5.47
C ARG A 221 12.10 -22.10 -6.61
N SER A 222 13.09 -22.68 -7.31
CA SER A 222 14.01 -21.96 -8.21
C SER A 222 15.18 -21.35 -7.47
N ASN A 223 16.26 -21.16 -8.21
CA ASN A 223 17.46 -20.49 -7.72
C ASN A 223 17.32 -18.96 -7.76
N LYS A 224 16.27 -18.38 -8.37
CA LYS A 224 16.15 -16.94 -8.58
C LYS A 224 15.05 -16.34 -7.71
N ILE A 225 15.37 -15.27 -6.98
CA ILE A 225 14.40 -14.44 -6.25
C ILE A 225 13.73 -13.48 -7.25
N THR A 226 12.41 -13.33 -7.13
CA THR A 226 11.69 -12.33 -7.93
C THR A 226 11.93 -10.93 -7.35
N SER A 227 12.01 -9.92 -8.23
CA SER A 227 12.43 -8.55 -7.86
C SER A 227 11.66 -7.93 -6.69
N ASP A 228 10.41 -8.34 -6.49
CA ASP A 228 9.52 -7.79 -5.47
C ASP A 228 9.69 -8.43 -4.09
N PHE A 229 10.18 -9.67 -4.02
CA PHE A 229 10.39 -10.36 -2.74
C PHE A 229 11.74 -10.04 -2.11
N GLU A 230 12.71 -9.58 -2.90
CA GLU A 230 14.01 -9.15 -2.37
C GLU A 230 13.87 -8.04 -1.30
N PRO A 231 13.16 -6.91 -1.55
CA PRO A 231 12.94 -5.93 -0.51
C PRO A 231 12.09 -6.45 0.64
N ALA A 232 11.11 -7.32 0.34
CA ALA A 232 10.28 -7.94 1.37
C ALA A 232 11.12 -8.74 2.39
N TYR A 233 12.13 -9.49 1.93
CA TYR A 233 13.03 -10.22 2.80
C TYR A 233 13.96 -9.31 3.59
N SER A 234 14.54 -8.30 2.93
CA SER A 234 15.42 -7.34 3.60
C SER A 234 14.70 -6.58 4.71
N ASN A 235 13.41 -6.31 4.54
CA ASN A 235 12.55 -5.63 5.51
C ASN A 235 12.10 -6.57 6.64
N THR A 236 11.80 -7.82 6.30
CA THR A 236 11.25 -8.79 7.26
C THR A 236 12.34 -9.38 8.15
N PHE A 237 13.52 -9.70 7.63
CA PHE A 237 14.54 -10.47 8.34
C PHE A 237 15.80 -9.66 8.65
N ILE A 238 16.12 -9.49 9.94
CA ILE A 238 17.26 -8.66 10.36
C ILE A 238 18.63 -9.25 10.01
N ASN A 239 18.73 -10.56 9.80
CA ASN A 239 19.97 -11.25 9.40
C ASN A 239 20.02 -11.55 7.90
N TYR A 240 19.11 -10.99 7.09
CA TYR A 240 19.03 -11.26 5.66
C TYR A 240 20.35 -10.93 4.94
N SER A 241 20.92 -9.76 5.22
CA SER A 241 22.18 -9.29 4.63
C SER A 241 23.41 -10.13 5.01
N ASN A 242 23.31 -10.95 6.07
CA ASN A 242 24.40 -11.77 6.57
C ASN A 242 24.41 -13.20 6.00
N LEU A 243 23.35 -13.59 5.28
CA LEU A 243 23.28 -14.93 4.69
C LEU A 243 24.47 -15.15 3.75
N LYS A 244 25.14 -16.31 3.86
CA LYS A 244 26.35 -16.65 3.06
C LYS A 244 26.26 -18.02 2.36
N THR A 245 25.10 -18.67 2.39
CA THR A 245 24.90 -20.05 1.93
C THR A 245 24.99 -20.20 0.40
N PRO A 246 25.16 -21.42 -0.16
CA PRO A 246 25.14 -21.64 -1.61
C PRO A 246 23.85 -21.18 -2.29
N THR A 247 22.72 -21.21 -1.59
CA THR A 247 21.45 -20.60 -2.02
C THR A 247 21.56 -19.07 -2.14
N HIS A 248 22.32 -18.40 -1.25
CA HIS A 248 22.55 -16.96 -1.26
C HIS A 248 23.30 -16.43 -2.50
N ARG A 249 24.17 -17.23 -3.15
CA ARG A 249 24.85 -16.78 -4.39
C ARG A 249 23.89 -16.49 -5.55
N LEU A 250 22.68 -17.01 -5.48
CA LEU A 250 21.65 -16.82 -6.49
C LEU A 250 20.59 -15.79 -6.06
N MET A 251 20.56 -15.42 -4.77
CA MET A 251 19.73 -14.38 -4.16
C MET A 251 20.24 -12.96 -4.49
N ASN A 252 21.55 -12.81 -4.69
CA ASN A 252 22.19 -11.52 -5.03
C ASN A 252 21.94 -11.01 -6.47
N ASN A 253 21.05 -11.66 -7.23
CA ASN A 253 20.65 -11.25 -8.57
C ASN A 253 19.13 -11.43 -8.72
N PRO A 254 18.31 -10.49 -8.22
CA PRO A 254 16.91 -10.42 -8.61
C PRO A 254 16.84 -10.19 -10.12
N SER A 255 16.66 -11.26 -10.89
CA SER A 255 16.75 -11.21 -12.36
C SER A 255 15.39 -11.40 -13.05
N GLU A 256 14.32 -11.65 -12.30
CA GLU A 256 13.01 -11.97 -12.86
C GLU A 256 11.91 -11.14 -12.18
N THR A 257 11.09 -10.50 -13.01
CA THR A 257 9.89 -9.71 -12.65
C THR A 257 8.74 -10.55 -12.08
N GLY A 258 8.89 -11.89 -12.06
CA GLY A 258 7.85 -12.83 -11.68
C GLY A 258 6.75 -13.01 -12.74
N SER A 259 5.82 -13.94 -12.51
CA SER A 259 4.62 -14.14 -13.33
C SER A 259 3.34 -13.77 -12.59
N MET A 260 2.27 -13.60 -13.35
CA MET A 260 0.92 -13.32 -12.87
C MET A 260 -0.08 -14.40 -13.30
N LEU A 261 -0.90 -14.85 -12.36
CA LEU A 261 -2.10 -15.64 -12.63
C LEU A 261 -3.34 -14.75 -12.48
N ILE A 262 -4.15 -14.64 -13.53
CA ILE A 262 -5.46 -13.99 -13.50
C ILE A 262 -6.54 -15.07 -13.38
N ILE A 263 -7.36 -15.00 -12.33
CA ILE A 263 -8.58 -15.80 -12.20
C ILE A 263 -9.77 -14.89 -12.47
N SER A 264 -10.40 -15.06 -13.63
CA SER A 264 -11.44 -14.15 -14.12
C SER A 264 -12.79 -14.85 -14.20
N TYR A 265 -13.85 -14.14 -13.81
CA TYR A 265 -15.19 -14.51 -14.23
C TYR A 265 -15.26 -14.64 -15.75
N ASP A 266 -15.83 -15.73 -16.25
CA ASP A 266 -15.77 -16.12 -17.65
C ASP A 266 -16.21 -15.02 -18.63
N GLN A 267 -17.23 -14.24 -18.27
CA GLN A 267 -17.74 -13.16 -19.13
C GLN A 267 -16.82 -11.93 -19.18
N PHE A 268 -15.92 -11.78 -18.20
CA PHE A 268 -14.99 -10.66 -18.10
C PHE A 268 -13.64 -10.94 -18.74
N SER A 269 -13.31 -12.20 -19.02
CA SER A 269 -11.98 -12.62 -19.48
C SER A 269 -11.52 -11.90 -20.75
N SER A 270 -12.43 -11.65 -21.70
CA SER A 270 -12.09 -10.95 -22.94
C SER A 270 -11.68 -9.48 -22.74
N ALA A 271 -12.18 -8.83 -21.69
CA ALA A 271 -11.84 -7.45 -21.35
C ALA A 271 -10.40 -7.33 -20.78
N MET A 272 -9.80 -8.44 -20.36
CA MET A 272 -8.44 -8.48 -19.82
C MET A 272 -7.36 -8.61 -20.90
N ASN A 273 -7.70 -8.81 -22.18
CA ASN A 273 -6.71 -9.08 -23.24
C ASN A 273 -5.67 -7.96 -23.39
N SER A 274 -6.08 -6.69 -23.34
CA SER A 274 -5.15 -5.55 -23.41
C SER A 274 -4.23 -5.50 -22.19
N PHE A 275 -4.75 -5.81 -21.00
CA PHE A 275 -3.98 -5.89 -19.77
C PHE A 275 -2.92 -6.99 -19.84
N ILE A 276 -3.31 -8.19 -20.27
CA ILE A 276 -2.40 -9.34 -20.44
C ILE A 276 -1.28 -8.99 -21.43
N ASN A 277 -1.64 -8.42 -22.58
CA ASN A 277 -0.65 -8.02 -23.59
C ASN A 277 0.33 -6.97 -23.03
N TRP A 278 -0.18 -5.99 -22.30
CA TRP A 278 0.64 -4.97 -21.66
C TRP A 278 1.59 -5.58 -20.62
N LYS A 279 1.09 -6.40 -19.69
CA LYS A 279 1.93 -7.05 -18.68
C LYS A 279 3.00 -7.96 -19.29
N ASN A 280 2.64 -8.73 -20.32
CA ASN A 280 3.61 -9.54 -21.06
C ASN A 280 4.68 -8.66 -21.74
N SER A 281 4.31 -7.51 -22.31
CA SER A 281 5.28 -6.57 -22.91
C SER A 281 6.24 -5.95 -21.89
N ARG A 282 5.83 -5.88 -20.61
CA ARG A 282 6.62 -5.42 -19.47
C ARG A 282 7.42 -6.54 -18.79
N GLY A 283 7.41 -7.75 -19.35
CA GLY A 283 8.14 -8.91 -18.81
C GLY A 283 7.42 -9.64 -17.66
N ILE A 284 6.16 -9.32 -17.35
CA ILE A 284 5.35 -10.08 -16.39
C ILE A 284 4.54 -11.10 -17.17
N ASN A 285 5.05 -12.33 -17.25
CA ASN A 285 4.35 -13.40 -17.94
C ASN A 285 2.98 -13.64 -17.28
N THR A 286 1.91 -13.45 -18.03
CA THR A 286 0.55 -13.38 -17.48
C THR A 286 -0.34 -14.47 -18.07
N THR A 287 -0.82 -15.36 -17.21
CA THR A 287 -1.75 -16.44 -17.57
C THR A 287 -3.15 -16.10 -17.07
N LEU A 288 -4.15 -16.16 -17.93
CA LEU A 288 -5.57 -16.04 -17.54
C LEU A 288 -6.24 -17.41 -17.52
N VAL A 289 -7.01 -17.66 -16.47
CA VAL A 289 -7.89 -18.82 -16.34
C VAL A 289 -9.31 -18.38 -16.00
N ASN A 290 -10.28 -19.06 -16.59
CA ASN A 290 -11.69 -18.81 -16.32
C ASN A 290 -12.10 -19.42 -14.98
N MET A 291 -12.95 -18.71 -14.27
CA MET A 291 -13.48 -19.13 -12.98
C MET A 291 -14.19 -20.48 -13.08
N SER A 292 -14.90 -20.76 -14.17
CA SER A 292 -15.54 -22.08 -14.39
C SER A 292 -14.55 -23.26 -14.47
N THR A 293 -13.29 -23.00 -14.83
CA THR A 293 -12.21 -24.01 -14.85
C THR A 293 -11.61 -24.21 -13.46
N VAL A 294 -11.57 -23.15 -12.65
CA VAL A 294 -11.04 -23.15 -11.29
C VAL A 294 -12.04 -23.75 -10.30
N SER A 295 -13.30 -23.29 -10.36
CA SER A 295 -14.39 -23.75 -9.52
C SER A 295 -15.74 -23.47 -10.19
N SER A 296 -16.43 -24.53 -10.61
CA SER A 296 -17.78 -24.42 -11.21
C SER A 296 -18.86 -23.98 -10.21
N SER A 297 -18.55 -24.04 -8.91
CA SER A 297 -19.46 -23.67 -7.81
C SER A 297 -19.12 -22.34 -7.13
N ASN A 298 -18.12 -21.61 -7.65
CA ASN A 298 -17.57 -20.41 -7.03
C ASN A 298 -17.15 -20.65 -5.56
N ASN A 299 -16.47 -21.76 -5.30
CA ASN A 299 -16.03 -22.18 -3.97
C ASN A 299 -14.63 -21.62 -3.63
N PRO A 300 -14.47 -20.89 -2.51
CA PRO A 300 -13.20 -20.26 -2.17
C PRO A 300 -12.09 -21.25 -1.82
N THR A 301 -12.44 -22.44 -1.32
CA THR A 301 -11.47 -23.53 -1.06
C THR A 301 -10.93 -24.10 -2.37
N GLU A 302 -11.78 -24.25 -3.40
CA GLU A 302 -11.33 -24.71 -4.72
C GLU A 302 -10.41 -23.67 -5.38
N ILE A 303 -10.73 -22.38 -5.26
CA ILE A 303 -9.84 -21.28 -5.70
C ILE A 303 -8.50 -21.36 -4.97
N LYS A 304 -8.51 -21.52 -3.64
CA LYS A 304 -7.28 -21.60 -2.83
C LYS A 304 -6.40 -22.77 -3.27
N ASN A 305 -7.02 -23.94 -3.45
CA ASN A 305 -6.32 -25.15 -3.89
C ASN A 305 -5.77 -24.99 -5.31
N TYR A 306 -6.48 -24.30 -6.19
CA TYR A 306 -6.00 -24.01 -7.54
C TYR A 306 -4.76 -23.11 -7.50
N ILE A 307 -4.81 -22.00 -6.76
CA ILE A 307 -3.67 -21.09 -6.59
C ILE A 307 -2.47 -21.83 -5.97
N GLN A 308 -2.71 -22.66 -4.95
CA GLN A 308 -1.66 -23.49 -4.33
C GLN A 308 -1.00 -24.43 -5.34
N ASN A 309 -1.80 -25.13 -6.15
CA ASN A 309 -1.29 -26.05 -7.16
C ASN A 309 -0.53 -25.30 -8.26
N TYR A 310 -1.05 -24.16 -8.71
CA TYR A 310 -0.38 -23.31 -9.69
C TYR A 310 0.95 -22.79 -9.14
N TYR A 311 0.97 -22.25 -7.92
CA TYR A 311 2.18 -21.84 -7.22
C TYR A 311 3.23 -22.96 -7.18
N ASN A 312 2.83 -24.21 -6.89
CA ASN A 312 3.73 -25.35 -6.86
C ASN A 312 4.31 -25.72 -8.24
N GLN A 313 3.57 -25.47 -9.32
CA GLN A 313 3.97 -25.77 -10.71
C GLN A 313 4.73 -24.62 -11.37
N HIS A 314 4.55 -23.40 -10.88
CA HIS A 314 5.10 -22.15 -11.40
C HIS A 314 5.93 -21.46 -10.31
N PRO A 315 7.21 -21.84 -10.14
CA PRO A 315 8.11 -21.24 -9.16
C PRO A 315 8.16 -19.70 -9.21
N GLU A 316 7.97 -19.13 -10.40
CA GLU A 316 8.01 -17.70 -10.69
C GLU A 316 6.71 -16.94 -10.36
N LEU A 317 5.61 -17.62 -10.02
CA LEU A 317 4.33 -16.99 -9.67
C LEU A 317 4.54 -15.98 -8.54
N THR A 318 4.30 -14.70 -8.80
CA THR A 318 4.45 -13.62 -7.82
C THR A 318 3.11 -12.94 -7.56
N TYR A 319 2.27 -12.82 -8.58
CA TYR A 319 1.02 -12.08 -8.51
C TYR A 319 -0.19 -12.97 -8.82
N VAL A 320 -1.27 -12.75 -8.10
CA VAL A 320 -2.61 -13.24 -8.46
C VAL A 320 -3.55 -12.05 -8.56
N LEU A 321 -4.26 -11.94 -9.68
CA LEU A 321 -5.30 -10.94 -9.87
C LEU A 321 -6.67 -11.62 -10.00
N LEU A 322 -7.57 -11.32 -9.08
CA LEU A 322 -8.95 -11.79 -9.10
C LEU A 322 -9.81 -10.79 -9.89
N VAL A 323 -10.51 -11.25 -10.92
CA VAL A 323 -11.33 -10.37 -11.80
C VAL A 323 -12.80 -10.75 -11.69
N GLY A 324 -13.55 -9.90 -10.99
CA GLY A 324 -14.95 -10.08 -10.66
C GLY A 324 -15.25 -9.71 -9.21
N ASP A 325 -16.49 -9.29 -8.94
CA ASP A 325 -17.01 -9.10 -7.58
C ASP A 325 -17.13 -10.43 -6.80
N TYR A 326 -17.43 -10.39 -5.50
CA TYR A 326 -17.61 -11.54 -4.62
C TYR A 326 -18.58 -12.59 -5.19
N ALA A 327 -19.68 -12.14 -5.82
CA ALA A 327 -20.66 -13.02 -6.45
C ALA A 327 -20.08 -13.84 -7.62
N HIS A 328 -19.00 -13.36 -8.24
CA HIS A 328 -18.37 -13.97 -9.41
C HIS A 328 -17.10 -14.76 -9.05
N VAL A 329 -16.26 -14.21 -8.17
CA VAL A 329 -15.04 -14.83 -7.64
C VAL A 329 -15.06 -14.63 -6.13
N SER A 330 -15.52 -15.64 -5.41
CA SER A 330 -15.68 -15.62 -3.96
C SER A 330 -14.34 -15.62 -3.24
N SER A 331 -14.39 -15.43 -1.91
CA SER A 331 -13.21 -15.36 -1.05
C SER A 331 -13.43 -16.16 0.23
N PRO A 332 -12.36 -16.68 0.88
CA PRO A 332 -12.43 -17.24 2.21
C PRO A 332 -12.99 -16.23 3.20
N THR A 333 -13.55 -16.73 4.29
CA THR A 333 -13.95 -15.90 5.43
C THR A 333 -12.89 -15.95 6.52
N TYR A 334 -12.54 -14.80 7.09
CA TYR A 334 -11.76 -14.70 8.32
C TYR A 334 -12.52 -13.86 9.34
N SER A 335 -12.78 -14.43 10.52
CA SER A 335 -13.70 -13.82 11.51
C SER A 335 -15.07 -13.53 10.86
N THR A 336 -15.47 -12.26 10.77
CA THR A 336 -16.77 -11.82 10.24
C THR A 336 -16.72 -11.28 8.81
N GLY A 337 -15.54 -11.22 8.19
CA GLY A 337 -15.33 -10.65 6.85
C GLY A 337 -14.78 -11.66 5.85
N VAL A 338 -14.78 -11.23 4.59
CA VAL A 338 -14.12 -11.93 3.48
C VAL A 338 -12.63 -11.58 3.45
N SER A 339 -11.80 -12.49 2.93
CA SER A 339 -10.34 -12.46 3.05
C SER A 339 -9.68 -12.93 1.75
N ASP A 340 -9.43 -12.00 0.82
CA ASP A 340 -8.50 -12.26 -0.27
C ASP A 340 -7.05 -12.46 0.21
N PRO A 341 -6.55 -11.77 1.26
CA PRO A 341 -5.22 -12.02 1.81
C PRO A 341 -4.95 -13.47 2.20
N THR A 342 -5.97 -14.27 2.57
CA THR A 342 -5.79 -15.70 2.80
C THR A 342 -5.27 -16.44 1.56
N TYR A 343 -5.52 -15.95 0.34
CA TYR A 343 -4.96 -16.54 -0.87
C TYR A 343 -3.43 -16.40 -0.98
N THR A 344 -2.82 -15.45 -0.28
CA THR A 344 -1.36 -15.23 -0.30
C THR A 344 -0.53 -16.35 0.35
N LYS A 345 -1.14 -17.11 1.27
CA LYS A 345 -0.47 -18.10 2.14
C LYS A 345 -0.37 -19.48 1.48
N VAL A 346 0.60 -19.66 0.60
CA VAL A 346 0.73 -20.86 -0.27
C VAL A 346 2.04 -21.63 -0.04
N ALA A 347 2.80 -21.31 1.00
CA ALA A 347 3.89 -22.14 1.50
C ALA A 347 3.74 -22.36 3.00
N GLY A 348 4.11 -23.55 3.45
CA GLY A 348 4.03 -23.89 4.86
C GLY A 348 2.62 -23.90 5.43
N SER A 349 2.55 -23.77 6.75
CA SER A 349 1.31 -23.75 7.54
C SER A 349 1.30 -22.54 8.48
N ASP A 350 1.50 -21.35 7.91
CA ASP A 350 1.62 -20.10 8.66
C ASP A 350 0.88 -18.94 7.99
N ASP A 351 1.07 -17.73 8.51
CA ASP A 351 0.31 -16.54 8.15
C ASP A 351 1.08 -15.54 7.25
N TYR A 352 2.31 -15.85 6.83
CA TYR A 352 3.10 -14.95 5.99
C TYR A 352 2.71 -15.08 4.50
N PRO A 353 2.77 -13.97 3.73
CA PRO A 353 2.43 -13.99 2.31
C PRO A 353 3.58 -14.57 1.47
N ASP A 354 3.23 -15.49 0.57
CA ASP A 354 4.15 -16.10 -0.39
C ASP A 354 3.99 -15.60 -1.83
N ILE A 355 2.86 -14.95 -2.09
CA ILE A 355 2.47 -14.28 -3.33
C ILE A 355 1.66 -13.03 -2.98
N TYR A 356 1.47 -12.13 -3.93
CA TYR A 356 0.68 -10.93 -3.76
C TYR A 356 -0.65 -11.03 -4.52
N VAL A 357 -1.75 -10.75 -3.84
CA VAL A 357 -3.11 -10.87 -4.38
C VAL A 357 -3.74 -9.49 -4.51
N GLY A 358 -4.34 -9.19 -5.66
CA GLY A 358 -5.18 -8.01 -5.83
C GLY A 358 -6.50 -8.38 -6.48
N ARG A 359 -7.47 -7.46 -6.43
CA ARG A 359 -8.80 -7.66 -7.03
C ARG A 359 -9.21 -6.51 -7.93
N PHE A 360 -9.56 -6.83 -9.17
CA PHE A 360 -10.44 -6.01 -9.99
C PHE A 360 -11.89 -6.39 -9.74
N SER A 361 -12.50 -5.78 -8.72
CA SER A 361 -13.89 -6.06 -8.39
C SER A 361 -14.80 -5.39 -9.40
N ALA A 362 -15.68 -6.16 -10.02
CA ALA A 362 -16.49 -5.72 -11.14
C ALA A 362 -17.83 -6.46 -11.18
N GLU A 363 -18.89 -5.73 -11.52
CA GLU A 363 -20.23 -6.27 -11.79
C GLU A 363 -20.58 -6.20 -13.29
N SER A 364 -19.71 -5.58 -14.09
CA SER A 364 -19.88 -5.44 -15.54
C SER A 364 -18.55 -5.45 -16.30
N ILE A 365 -18.60 -5.73 -17.60
CA ILE A 365 -17.43 -5.62 -18.50
C ILE A 365 -16.86 -4.19 -18.47
N ALA A 366 -17.70 -3.17 -18.40
CA ALA A 366 -17.27 -1.78 -18.37
C ALA A 366 -16.48 -1.42 -17.09
N ASP A 367 -16.78 -2.07 -15.96
CA ASP A 367 -16.01 -1.91 -14.72
C ASP A 367 -14.60 -2.52 -14.86
N VAL A 368 -14.50 -3.65 -15.55
CA VAL A 368 -13.21 -4.30 -15.85
C VAL A 368 -12.40 -3.44 -16.80
N GLU A 369 -12.99 -2.99 -17.90
CA GLU A 369 -12.34 -2.10 -18.87
C GLU A 369 -11.82 -0.82 -18.20
N THR A 370 -12.58 -0.23 -17.27
CA THR A 370 -12.17 0.97 -16.52
C THR A 370 -10.95 0.72 -15.61
N GLN A 371 -10.85 -0.47 -15.01
CA GLN A 371 -9.74 -0.88 -14.15
C GLN A 371 -8.50 -1.29 -14.97
N VAL A 372 -8.71 -1.93 -16.11
CA VAL A 372 -7.66 -2.24 -17.09
C VAL A 372 -7.07 -0.95 -17.65
N GLN A 373 -7.91 -0.02 -18.10
CA GLN A 373 -7.49 1.24 -18.70
C GLN A 373 -6.61 2.05 -17.73
N ARG A 374 -7.05 2.28 -16.49
CA ARG A 374 -6.27 3.05 -15.51
C ARG A 374 -4.91 2.42 -15.20
N SER A 375 -4.83 1.09 -15.20
CA SER A 375 -3.60 0.36 -14.88
C SER A 375 -2.59 0.48 -16.02
N ILE A 376 -3.06 0.29 -17.26
CA ILE A 376 -2.23 0.45 -18.47
C ILE A 376 -1.77 1.92 -18.61
N GLU A 377 -2.70 2.89 -18.51
CA GLU A 377 -2.36 4.31 -18.64
C GLU A 377 -1.39 4.79 -17.56
N PHE A 378 -1.51 4.28 -16.32
CA PHE A 378 -0.58 4.63 -15.25
C PHE A 378 0.85 4.20 -15.55
N GLU A 379 1.04 2.97 -16.05
CA GLU A 379 2.35 2.43 -16.36
C GLU A 379 2.92 2.95 -17.69
N GLN A 380 2.08 3.11 -18.72
CA GLN A 380 2.50 3.64 -20.03
C GLN A 380 2.97 5.09 -19.96
N ASN A 381 2.22 5.93 -19.25
CA ASN A 381 2.51 7.35 -19.17
C ASN A 381 3.51 7.71 -18.05
N GLY A 382 4.11 6.71 -17.39
CA GLY A 382 5.08 6.93 -16.31
C GLY A 382 4.54 7.80 -15.18
N TYR A 383 3.26 7.67 -14.84
CA TYR A 383 2.59 8.58 -13.88
C TYR A 383 3.19 8.55 -12.48
N ASN A 384 3.86 7.46 -12.10
CA ASN A 384 4.65 7.34 -10.88
C ASN A 384 5.88 8.30 -10.82
N THR A 385 6.30 8.88 -11.95
CA THR A 385 7.37 9.89 -12.03
C THR A 385 6.85 11.32 -12.07
N ALA A 386 5.55 11.52 -12.28
CA ALA A 386 4.98 12.84 -12.46
C ALA A 386 5.04 13.69 -11.17
N ALA A 387 5.19 15.01 -11.32
CA ALA A 387 5.33 15.92 -10.18
C ALA A 387 4.13 15.87 -9.20
N TRP A 388 2.92 15.57 -9.69
CA TRP A 388 1.74 15.41 -8.84
C TRP A 388 1.78 14.14 -8.00
N PHE A 389 2.51 13.10 -8.44
CA PHE A 389 2.63 11.83 -7.73
C PHE A 389 3.50 11.97 -6.47
N LYS A 390 4.47 12.90 -6.50
CA LYS A 390 5.25 13.32 -5.32
C LYS A 390 4.48 14.25 -4.38
N LYS A 391 3.15 14.21 -4.38
CA LYS A 391 2.27 14.91 -3.42
C LYS A 391 1.38 13.92 -2.70
N GLY A 392 1.13 14.13 -1.41
CA GLY A 392 0.32 13.25 -0.57
C GLY A 392 -0.76 13.97 0.22
N VAL A 393 -1.63 13.20 0.87
CA VAL A 393 -2.63 13.68 1.84
C VAL A 393 -2.62 12.75 3.04
N GLY A 394 -2.53 13.31 4.24
CA GLY A 394 -2.86 12.64 5.49
C GLY A 394 -4.25 13.08 5.96
N ILE A 395 -5.09 12.13 6.35
CA ILE A 395 -6.43 12.37 6.88
C ILE A 395 -6.55 11.66 8.22
N ALA A 396 -6.91 12.40 9.28
CA ALA A 396 -6.93 11.89 10.66
C ALA A 396 -8.21 12.27 11.40
N SER A 397 -8.78 11.33 12.15
CA SER A 397 -9.72 11.67 13.24
C SER A 397 -8.99 12.39 14.40
N ASP A 398 -9.72 12.98 15.33
CA ASP A 398 -9.16 13.58 16.56
C ASP A 398 -9.10 12.60 17.75
N GLU A 399 -9.25 11.29 17.48
CA GLU A 399 -9.25 10.21 18.45
C GLU A 399 -7.93 9.41 18.48
N GLY A 400 -7.82 8.45 19.43
CA GLY A 400 -6.65 7.60 19.57
C GLY A 400 -6.77 6.55 20.67
N SER A 401 -5.95 5.49 20.56
CA SER A 401 -5.79 4.46 21.59
C SER A 401 -4.30 4.25 21.90
N GLY A 402 -3.73 5.17 22.67
CA GLY A 402 -2.27 5.31 22.81
C GLY A 402 -1.80 6.44 21.91
N GLU A 403 -1.16 6.11 20.79
CA GLU A 403 -0.94 7.07 19.71
C GLU A 403 -2.29 7.53 19.12
N THR A 404 -2.40 8.83 18.86
CA THR A 404 -3.57 9.43 18.18
C THR A 404 -3.46 9.32 16.67
N ASP A 405 -4.60 9.32 15.99
CA ASP A 405 -4.61 9.27 14.51
C ASP A 405 -3.90 10.51 13.90
N ILE A 406 -3.94 11.67 14.57
CA ILE A 406 -3.20 12.88 14.16
C ILE A 406 -1.69 12.65 14.27
N GLN A 407 -1.20 12.10 15.39
CA GLN A 407 0.22 11.80 15.58
C GLN A 407 0.74 10.83 14.51
N GLN A 408 -0.06 9.80 14.20
CA GLN A 408 0.22 8.85 13.12
C GLN A 408 0.36 9.55 11.77
N MET A 409 -0.60 10.41 11.41
CA MET A 409 -0.55 11.14 10.13
C MET A 409 0.59 12.17 10.07
N ASP A 410 0.94 12.81 11.19
CA ASP A 410 2.08 13.74 11.26
C ASP A 410 3.42 13.00 11.13
N SER A 411 3.53 11.79 11.70
CA SER A 411 4.68 10.89 11.52
C SER A 411 4.85 10.47 10.06
N ILE A 412 3.76 9.98 9.43
CA ILE A 412 3.77 9.62 8.00
C ILE A 412 4.13 10.82 7.12
N LYS A 413 3.52 11.98 7.39
CA LYS A 413 3.82 13.21 6.66
C LYS A 413 5.30 13.55 6.72
N SER A 414 5.90 13.48 7.91
CA SER A 414 7.32 13.76 8.10
C SER A 414 8.20 12.80 7.32
N ARG A 415 7.90 11.49 7.36
CA ARG A 415 8.62 10.46 6.57
C ARG A 415 8.51 10.69 5.06
N LEU A 416 7.31 10.95 4.55
CA LEU A 416 7.09 11.22 3.13
C LEU A 416 7.86 12.47 2.65
N LEU A 417 7.80 13.56 3.42
CA LEU A 417 8.55 14.79 3.10
C LEU A 417 10.06 14.53 3.10
N ASN A 418 10.56 13.77 4.08
CA ASN A 418 11.98 13.37 4.14
C ASN A 418 12.38 12.46 2.96
N ALA A 419 11.45 11.64 2.45
CA ALA A 419 11.63 10.81 1.27
C ALA A 419 11.45 11.57 -0.06
N GLY A 420 11.33 12.90 -0.02
CA GLY A 420 11.29 13.75 -1.21
C GLY A 420 9.90 14.00 -1.79
N TYR A 421 8.81 13.71 -1.05
CA TYR A 421 7.51 14.27 -1.40
C TYR A 421 7.55 15.80 -1.27
N THR A 422 6.98 16.49 -2.25
CA THR A 422 7.01 17.95 -2.36
C THR A 422 5.90 18.65 -1.56
N GLN A 423 4.83 17.92 -1.25
CA GLN A 423 3.69 18.42 -0.50
C GLN A 423 2.96 17.25 0.15
N VAL A 424 2.56 17.40 1.41
CA VAL A 424 1.64 16.48 2.08
C VAL A 424 0.61 17.30 2.84
N ASP A 425 -0.65 17.24 2.37
CA ASP A 425 -1.76 17.96 2.99
C ASP A 425 -2.14 17.31 4.32
N SER A 426 -2.59 18.11 5.29
CA SER A 426 -3.13 17.65 6.57
C SER A 426 -4.61 18.00 6.63
N ILE A 427 -5.49 17.00 6.53
CA ILE A 427 -6.95 17.15 6.63
C ILE A 427 -7.40 16.43 7.89
N TYR A 428 -7.29 17.10 9.04
CA TYR A 428 -7.51 16.51 10.35
C TYR A 428 -8.75 17.08 11.01
N ASP A 429 -9.38 16.28 11.87
CA ASP A 429 -10.39 16.81 12.78
C ASP A 429 -9.77 17.65 13.92
N PRO A 430 -10.52 18.63 14.46
CA PRO A 430 -11.84 19.06 14.00
C PRO A 430 -11.75 19.93 12.72
N GLY A 431 -12.67 19.72 11.78
CA GLY A 431 -12.81 20.55 10.58
C GLY A 431 -12.37 19.89 9.27
N ALA A 432 -12.03 18.60 9.33
CA ALA A 432 -11.88 17.78 8.14
C ALA A 432 -13.20 17.77 7.34
N SER A 433 -13.11 17.85 6.02
CA SER A 433 -14.31 17.89 5.18
C SER A 433 -14.11 17.22 3.83
N ALA A 434 -15.20 16.70 3.27
CA ALA A 434 -15.22 16.13 1.93
C ALA A 434 -14.77 17.15 0.86
N SER A 435 -15.01 18.45 1.10
CA SER A 435 -14.58 19.51 0.19
C SER A 435 -13.05 19.65 0.17
N SER A 436 -12.40 19.58 1.33
CA SER A 436 -10.94 19.62 1.44
C SER A 436 -10.30 18.44 0.70
N VAL A 437 -10.84 17.23 0.90
CA VAL A 437 -10.40 16.02 0.19
C VAL A 437 -10.57 16.17 -1.32
N THR A 438 -11.77 16.58 -1.77
CA THR A 438 -12.08 16.79 -3.20
C THR A 438 -11.10 17.78 -3.84
N ASN A 439 -10.83 18.90 -3.16
CA ASN A 439 -9.92 19.94 -3.66
C ASN A 439 -8.48 19.43 -3.79
N SER A 440 -7.97 18.71 -2.78
CA SER A 440 -6.63 18.12 -2.84
C SER A 440 -6.49 17.13 -4.00
N LEU A 441 -7.48 16.26 -4.20
CA LEU A 441 -7.44 15.24 -5.24
C LEU A 441 -7.57 15.80 -6.65
N ASN A 442 -8.41 16.81 -6.84
CA ASN A 442 -8.52 17.52 -8.13
C ASN A 442 -7.24 18.33 -8.48
N GLN A 443 -6.31 18.49 -7.53
CA GLN A 443 -4.99 19.09 -7.74
C GLN A 443 -3.87 18.05 -7.89
N GLY A 444 -4.22 16.75 -7.96
CA GLY A 444 -3.31 15.64 -8.14
C GLY A 444 -2.54 15.24 -6.87
N ARG A 445 -2.70 13.99 -6.44
CA ARG A 445 -1.99 13.39 -5.29
C ARG A 445 -1.61 11.96 -5.66
N GLY A 446 -0.39 11.55 -5.34
CA GLY A 446 0.09 10.18 -5.56
C GLY A 446 -0.26 9.22 -4.43
N ILE A 447 -0.45 9.73 -3.21
CA ILE A 447 -0.81 8.90 -2.05
C ILE A 447 -1.83 9.56 -1.12
N ILE A 448 -2.75 8.76 -0.58
CA ILE A 448 -3.62 9.11 0.55
C ILE A 448 -3.35 8.14 1.68
N ASN A 449 -3.02 8.67 2.86
CA ASN A 449 -3.06 7.94 4.11
C ASN A 449 -4.25 8.41 4.92
N TYR A 450 -5.10 7.48 5.32
CA TYR A 450 -6.26 7.73 6.16
C TYR A 450 -6.13 6.94 7.46
N CYS A 451 -6.42 7.57 8.59
CA CYS A 451 -6.53 6.92 9.89
C CYS A 451 -7.71 7.50 10.67
N GLY A 452 -8.73 6.68 10.90
CA GLY A 452 -9.97 7.11 11.55
C GLY A 452 -11.11 6.13 11.40
N HIS A 453 -12.33 6.63 11.57
CA HIS A 453 -13.54 5.83 11.46
C HIS A 453 -13.96 5.58 10.01
N GLY A 454 -14.50 4.42 9.70
CA GLY A 454 -14.91 4.06 8.34
C GLY A 454 -16.32 3.52 8.29
N ALA A 455 -16.96 3.69 7.14
CA ALA A 455 -18.22 3.05 6.78
C ALA A 455 -18.09 2.41 5.39
N GLU A 456 -19.08 1.60 5.02
CA GLU A 456 -19.08 0.85 3.76
C GLU A 456 -18.97 1.74 2.51
N ASN A 457 -19.33 3.02 2.61
CA ASN A 457 -19.40 3.94 1.47
C ASN A 457 -18.80 5.35 1.71
N TYR A 458 -18.14 5.61 2.85
CA TYR A 458 -17.48 6.89 3.13
C TYR A 458 -16.45 6.81 4.28
N TRP A 459 -15.55 7.78 4.31
CA TRP A 459 -14.73 8.09 5.48
C TRP A 459 -15.47 9.00 6.45
N VAL A 460 -15.64 8.56 7.69
CA VAL A 460 -16.47 9.26 8.69
C VAL A 460 -15.88 10.63 9.05
N THR A 461 -14.56 10.71 9.26
CA THR A 461 -13.83 11.94 9.61
C THR A 461 -14.12 13.11 8.67
N THR A 462 -14.25 12.86 7.37
CA THR A 462 -14.44 13.93 6.37
C THR A 462 -15.86 13.99 5.81
N GLY A 463 -16.63 12.91 5.93
CA GLY A 463 -17.84 12.68 5.16
C GLY A 463 -17.60 12.44 3.66
N PHE A 464 -16.35 12.24 3.22
CA PHE A 464 -16.02 11.98 1.81
C PHE A 464 -16.50 10.59 1.40
N SER A 465 -17.40 10.54 0.41
CA SER A 465 -18.23 9.37 0.11
C SER A 465 -18.12 8.90 -1.34
N ASN A 466 -18.77 7.78 -1.66
CA ASN A 466 -19.00 7.30 -3.03
C ASN A 466 -19.53 8.39 -3.98
N THR A 467 -20.38 9.30 -3.47
CA THR A 467 -20.89 10.43 -4.27
C THR A 467 -19.78 11.40 -4.63
N ASN A 468 -18.85 11.68 -3.73
CA ASN A 468 -17.73 12.58 -4.00
C ASN A 468 -16.75 11.97 -5.00
N ILE A 469 -16.42 10.68 -4.87
CA ILE A 469 -15.55 9.96 -5.82
C ILE A 469 -16.06 10.08 -7.25
N LYS A 470 -17.37 9.85 -7.46
CA LYS A 470 -18.01 9.92 -8.78
C LYS A 470 -17.99 11.31 -9.42
N ASN A 471 -17.65 12.35 -8.67
CA ASN A 471 -17.55 13.73 -9.12
C ASN A 471 -16.11 14.28 -9.13
N LEU A 472 -15.10 13.44 -8.88
CA LEU A 472 -13.71 13.86 -8.95
C LEU A 472 -13.32 14.28 -10.37
N GLN A 473 -12.39 15.23 -10.43
CA GLN A 473 -11.82 15.78 -11.65
C GLN A 473 -10.31 15.45 -11.72
N ASN A 474 -9.96 14.19 -11.51
CA ASN A 474 -8.57 13.72 -11.45
C ASN A 474 -8.22 12.63 -12.50
N PRO A 475 -8.69 12.71 -13.77
CA PRO A 475 -8.29 11.73 -14.77
C PRO A 475 -6.77 11.77 -14.96
N GLY A 476 -6.13 10.58 -14.99
CA GLY A 476 -4.68 10.46 -15.08
C GLY A 476 -3.90 10.89 -13.81
N GLN A 477 -4.60 11.29 -12.74
CA GLN A 477 -4.00 11.71 -11.46
C GLN A 477 -4.55 10.86 -10.30
N LEU A 478 -4.25 9.56 -10.38
CA LEU A 478 -4.86 8.53 -9.54
C LEU A 478 -3.94 8.18 -8.36
N PRO A 479 -4.28 8.56 -7.11
CA PRO A 479 -3.51 8.17 -5.93
C PRO A 479 -3.59 6.67 -5.63
N PHE A 480 -2.59 6.15 -4.93
CA PHE A 480 -2.72 4.96 -4.11
C PHE A 480 -3.27 5.32 -2.72
N ILE A 481 -4.13 4.47 -2.14
CA ILE A 481 -4.80 4.76 -0.87
C ILE A 481 -4.51 3.65 0.16
N VAL A 482 -3.97 4.04 1.32
CA VAL A 482 -3.88 3.17 2.51
C VAL A 482 -4.88 3.67 3.54
N SER A 483 -5.93 2.88 3.79
CA SER A 483 -7.05 3.28 4.64
C SER A 483 -7.13 2.45 5.91
N VAL A 484 -6.68 3.03 7.03
CA VAL A 484 -6.88 2.50 8.38
C VAL A 484 -8.28 2.92 8.84
N SER A 485 -9.26 2.05 8.65
CA SER A 485 -10.68 2.33 8.82
C SER A 485 -11.54 1.07 8.83
N CYS A 486 -12.72 1.12 9.44
CA CYS A 486 -13.69 0.02 9.39
C CYS A 486 -14.36 -0.12 8.01
N VAL A 487 -14.53 -1.36 7.56
CA VAL A 487 -15.49 -1.85 6.52
C VAL A 487 -15.52 -1.12 5.16
N SER A 488 -14.56 -0.25 4.87
CA SER A 488 -14.48 0.48 3.59
C SER A 488 -14.21 -0.43 2.38
N GLY A 489 -13.72 -1.64 2.62
CA GLY A 489 -13.52 -2.70 1.63
C GLY A 489 -14.52 -3.85 1.76
N LYS A 490 -15.69 -3.67 2.38
CA LYS A 490 -16.68 -4.76 2.57
C LYS A 490 -17.45 -5.09 1.28
N PHE A 491 -16.77 -5.70 0.31
CA PHE A 491 -17.30 -6.02 -1.04
C PHE A 491 -18.28 -7.21 -1.11
N GLN A 492 -18.62 -7.84 0.02
CA GLN A 492 -19.57 -8.96 0.04
C GLN A 492 -21.05 -8.52 -0.02
N SER A 493 -21.34 -7.22 0.13
CA SER A 493 -22.71 -6.70 0.26
C SER A 493 -22.88 -5.37 -0.49
N GLY A 494 -23.03 -5.46 -1.81
CA GLY A 494 -23.16 -4.30 -2.70
C GLY A 494 -21.84 -3.54 -2.89
N THR A 495 -21.87 -2.49 -3.72
CA THR A 495 -20.67 -1.72 -4.06
C THR A 495 -20.17 -0.90 -2.86
N CYS A 496 -19.04 -1.29 -2.29
CA CYS A 496 -18.40 -0.60 -1.19
C CYS A 496 -17.53 0.60 -1.67
N PHE A 497 -16.88 1.25 -0.71
CA PHE A 497 -16.05 2.44 -0.91
C PHE A 497 -14.83 2.12 -1.80
N ALA A 498 -14.11 1.03 -1.50
CA ALA A 498 -12.96 0.57 -2.28
C ALA A 498 -13.31 0.32 -3.75
N GLU A 499 -14.45 -0.33 -4.00
CA GLU A 499 -14.91 -0.64 -5.35
C GLU A 499 -15.30 0.62 -6.11
N THR A 500 -15.93 1.58 -5.45
CA THR A 500 -16.30 2.85 -6.09
C THR A 500 -15.07 3.64 -6.54
N TRP A 501 -13.97 3.62 -5.78
CA TRP A 501 -12.70 4.23 -6.20
C TRP A 501 -12.16 3.64 -7.50
N LEU A 502 -12.34 2.33 -7.71
CA LEU A 502 -11.77 1.59 -8.83
C LEU A 502 -12.70 1.49 -10.05
N ARG A 503 -14.01 1.65 -9.85
CA ARG A 503 -15.02 1.59 -10.93
C ARG A 503 -15.39 2.96 -11.50
N SER A 504 -15.01 4.07 -10.85
CA SER A 504 -15.47 5.40 -11.25
C SER A 504 -14.79 5.93 -12.53
N LYS A 505 -15.59 6.64 -13.34
CA LYS A 505 -15.18 7.34 -14.57
C LYS A 505 -15.90 8.69 -14.68
N ASN A 506 -15.29 9.65 -15.38
CA ASN A 506 -15.92 10.94 -15.66
C ASN A 506 -16.92 10.83 -16.83
N SER A 507 -17.56 11.95 -17.19
CA SER A 507 -18.55 12.02 -18.28
C SER A 507 -17.99 11.70 -19.67
N ASN A 508 -16.66 11.79 -19.85
CA ASN A 508 -15.98 11.44 -21.10
C ASN A 508 -15.54 9.96 -21.14
N GLY A 509 -15.81 9.20 -20.07
CA GLY A 509 -15.43 7.80 -19.94
C GLY A 509 -14.02 7.57 -19.39
N ASN A 510 -13.26 8.62 -19.05
CA ASN A 510 -11.91 8.47 -18.52
C ASN A 510 -11.96 8.01 -17.06
N PRO A 511 -11.08 7.08 -16.63
CA PRO A 511 -10.99 6.69 -15.23
C PRO A 511 -10.73 7.88 -14.30
N ILE A 512 -11.44 7.91 -13.18
CA ILE A 512 -11.20 8.83 -12.05
C ILE A 512 -11.13 7.99 -10.76
N GLY A 513 -10.74 8.62 -9.65
CA GLY A 513 -10.58 7.92 -8.38
C GLY A 513 -9.13 7.55 -8.12
N ALA A 514 -8.81 6.27 -7.90
CA ALA A 514 -7.51 5.80 -7.40
C ALA A 514 -6.87 4.73 -8.30
N ILE A 515 -5.54 4.55 -8.23
CA ILE A 515 -4.85 3.47 -8.95
C ILE A 515 -5.00 2.12 -8.23
N GLY A 516 -5.10 2.16 -6.91
CA GLY A 516 -5.35 1.02 -6.03
C GLY A 516 -5.69 1.48 -4.62
N THR A 517 -6.34 0.61 -3.85
CA THR A 517 -6.72 0.91 -2.47
C THR A 517 -6.52 -0.30 -1.57
N LEU A 518 -5.99 -0.09 -0.36
CA LEU A 518 -5.93 -1.08 0.70
C LEU A 518 -6.99 -0.74 1.77
N MET A 519 -8.07 -1.52 1.82
CA MET A 519 -9.27 -1.22 2.63
C MET A 519 -9.83 -2.46 3.32
N SER A 520 -10.35 -2.30 4.54
CA SER A 520 -10.74 -3.45 5.36
C SER A 520 -12.15 -3.96 5.09
N THR A 521 -12.32 -5.28 5.16
CA THR A 521 -13.61 -5.96 5.03
C THR A 521 -14.37 -6.05 6.37
N VAL A 522 -13.73 -5.69 7.49
CA VAL A 522 -14.29 -5.75 8.86
C VAL A 522 -14.04 -4.45 9.64
N ASN A 523 -14.53 -4.39 10.89
CA ASN A 523 -14.12 -3.35 11.82
C ASN A 523 -12.66 -3.61 12.24
N GLN A 524 -11.75 -2.71 11.85
CA GLN A 524 -10.34 -2.85 12.19
C GLN A 524 -10.10 -2.54 13.67
N PRO A 525 -9.10 -3.19 14.30
CA PRO A 525 -8.59 -2.75 15.60
C PRO A 525 -7.89 -1.39 15.48
N TRP A 526 -7.70 -0.70 16.62
CA TRP A 526 -7.05 0.61 16.62
C TRP A 526 -5.57 0.55 16.23
N ILE A 527 -4.80 -0.34 16.86
CA ILE A 527 -3.32 -0.34 16.84
C ILE A 527 -2.71 -1.16 15.67
N PRO A 528 -3.06 -2.44 15.45
CA PRO A 528 -2.43 -3.25 14.40
C PRO A 528 -2.39 -2.64 12.99
N PRO A 529 -3.46 -2.02 12.45
CA PRO A 529 -3.40 -1.42 11.12
C PRO A 529 -2.52 -0.16 11.06
N MET A 530 -2.30 0.54 12.18
CA MET A 530 -1.33 1.65 12.23
C MET A 530 0.10 1.11 12.06
N ASN A 531 0.44 0.00 12.73
CA ASN A 531 1.73 -0.68 12.54
C ASN A 531 1.93 -1.15 11.09
N GLY A 532 0.88 -1.70 10.46
CA GLY A 532 0.91 -2.09 9.05
C GLY A 532 1.08 -0.89 8.11
N GLN A 533 0.36 0.20 8.37
CA GLN A 533 0.50 1.44 7.63
C GLN A 533 1.93 2.01 7.76
N ASP A 534 2.54 1.92 8.93
CA ASP A 534 3.95 2.30 9.10
C ASP A 534 4.89 1.44 8.29
N GLY A 535 4.72 0.12 8.32
CA GLY A 535 5.54 -0.80 7.50
C GLY A 535 5.42 -0.50 6.00
N ILE A 536 4.21 -0.20 5.54
CA ILE A 536 3.96 0.24 4.16
C ILE A 536 4.71 1.55 3.85
N ILE A 537 4.56 2.57 4.70
CA ILE A 537 5.20 3.88 4.45
C ILE A 537 6.72 3.81 4.55
N ASP A 538 7.27 2.98 5.43
CA ASP A 538 8.71 2.78 5.55
C ASP A 538 9.29 2.15 4.27
N LEU A 539 8.65 1.11 3.73
CA LEU A 539 9.02 0.52 2.44
C LEU A 539 8.98 1.54 1.30
N LEU A 540 7.92 2.36 1.25
CA LEU A 540 7.76 3.41 0.26
C LEU A 540 8.86 4.48 0.38
N CYS A 541 9.19 4.90 1.60
CA CYS A 541 10.17 5.95 1.86
C CYS A 541 11.61 5.48 1.66
N ASN A 542 11.89 4.19 1.88
CA ASN A 542 13.21 3.59 1.67
C ASN A 542 13.53 3.31 0.19
N ASN A 543 12.62 3.66 -0.73
CA ASN A 543 12.75 3.47 -2.17
C ASN A 543 13.01 2.00 -2.56
N SER A 544 12.49 1.07 -1.75
CA SER A 544 12.47 -0.36 -2.05
C SER A 544 11.66 -0.58 -3.33
N ARG A 545 12.19 -1.31 -4.32
CA ARG A 545 11.43 -1.68 -5.52
C ARG A 545 10.25 -2.56 -5.14
N VAL A 546 9.08 -1.98 -4.98
CA VAL A 546 7.90 -2.74 -4.61
C VAL A 546 6.74 -2.37 -5.51
N SER A 547 6.10 -3.40 -6.07
CA SER A 547 4.75 -3.27 -6.60
C SER A 547 3.76 -2.86 -5.51
N LEU A 548 2.53 -2.50 -5.88
CA LEU A 548 1.44 -2.28 -4.93
C LEU A 548 1.24 -3.49 -4.00
N GLY A 549 1.27 -4.70 -4.55
CA GLY A 549 1.16 -5.94 -3.80
C GLY A 549 2.33 -6.11 -2.83
N GLY A 550 3.56 -5.96 -3.34
CA GLY A 550 4.78 -6.03 -2.53
C GLY A 550 4.76 -5.01 -1.38
N LEU A 551 4.32 -3.78 -1.66
CA LEU A 551 4.21 -2.71 -0.68
C LEU A 551 3.22 -3.08 0.44
N CYS A 552 2.00 -3.48 0.07
CA CYS A 552 0.94 -3.76 1.03
C CYS A 552 1.32 -4.97 1.89
N TYR A 553 1.56 -6.12 1.26
CA TYR A 553 1.74 -7.37 2.00
C TYR A 553 3.05 -7.41 2.77
N SER A 554 4.15 -6.86 2.23
CA SER A 554 5.44 -6.83 2.94
C SER A 554 5.50 -5.73 4.00
N GLY A 555 4.71 -4.66 3.85
CA GLY A 555 4.57 -3.65 4.90
C GLY A 555 3.72 -4.18 6.05
N GLU A 556 2.65 -4.92 5.72
CA GLU A 556 1.80 -5.55 6.71
C GLU A 556 2.50 -6.66 7.49
N THR A 557 3.53 -7.35 6.97
CA THR A 557 4.24 -8.39 7.76
C THR A 557 4.81 -7.85 9.07
N ARG A 558 5.09 -6.55 9.17
CA ARG A 558 5.50 -5.88 10.43
C ARG A 558 4.53 -6.15 11.60
N MET A 559 3.22 -6.28 11.32
CA MET A 559 2.25 -6.62 12.38
C MET A 559 2.31 -8.11 12.75
N LEU A 560 2.66 -8.98 11.80
CA LEU A 560 2.76 -10.43 12.00
C LEU A 560 3.93 -10.81 12.92
N ASP A 561 4.98 -9.99 12.99
CA ASP A 561 6.08 -10.15 13.97
C ASP A 561 5.56 -10.18 15.41
N ASN A 562 4.49 -9.43 15.70
CA ASN A 562 3.84 -9.44 17.00
C ASN A 562 2.90 -10.65 17.16
N GLY A 563 2.23 -11.04 16.07
CA GLY A 563 1.49 -12.30 15.98
C GLY A 563 0.27 -12.42 16.89
N THR A 564 -0.33 -11.29 17.31
CA THR A 564 -1.58 -11.34 18.10
C THR A 564 -2.76 -11.71 17.23
N SER A 565 -3.87 -12.14 17.84
CA SER A 565 -5.11 -12.41 17.09
C SER A 565 -5.66 -11.18 16.37
N SER A 566 -5.40 -9.97 16.89
CA SER A 566 -5.76 -8.71 16.24
C SER A 566 -4.84 -8.34 15.06
N ASP A 567 -3.56 -8.73 15.11
CA ASP A 567 -2.64 -8.59 13.98
C ASP A 567 -3.09 -9.50 12.83
N LEU A 568 -3.37 -10.77 13.15
CA LEU A 568 -3.89 -11.75 12.19
C LEU A 568 -5.25 -11.35 11.62
N LEU A 569 -6.16 -10.82 12.44
CA LEU A 569 -7.43 -10.27 11.97
C LEU A 569 -7.18 -9.16 10.94
N THR A 570 -6.29 -8.22 11.26
CA THR A 570 -6.01 -7.07 10.41
C THR A 570 -5.44 -7.53 9.07
N PHE A 571 -4.35 -8.30 9.06
CA PHE A 571 -3.73 -8.82 7.84
C PHE A 571 -4.73 -9.58 6.96
N ASN A 572 -5.51 -10.50 7.55
CA ASN A 572 -6.44 -11.32 6.77
C ASN A 572 -7.64 -10.52 6.23
N THR A 573 -7.93 -9.33 6.74
CA THR A 573 -9.12 -8.57 6.35
C THR A 573 -8.81 -7.23 5.73
N TRP A 574 -7.53 -6.94 5.45
CA TRP A 574 -7.11 -5.74 4.72
C TRP A 574 -6.86 -6.10 3.25
N THR A 575 -7.83 -5.77 2.39
CA THR A 575 -7.84 -6.25 1.01
C THR A 575 -7.28 -5.20 0.06
N LEU A 576 -6.38 -5.61 -0.83
CA LEU A 576 -5.89 -4.80 -1.94
C LEU A 576 -6.88 -4.88 -3.12
N PHE A 577 -7.52 -3.76 -3.42
CA PHE A 577 -8.29 -3.57 -4.64
C PHE A 577 -7.40 -2.86 -5.67
N GLY A 578 -7.31 -3.43 -6.86
CA GLY A 578 -6.42 -2.96 -7.93
C GLY A 578 -5.47 -4.05 -8.42
N ASP A 579 -4.60 -3.64 -9.34
CA ASP A 579 -3.56 -4.51 -9.90
C ASP A 579 -2.38 -4.60 -8.93
N PRO A 580 -2.09 -5.79 -8.37
CA PRO A 580 -1.02 -5.95 -7.39
C PRO A 580 0.37 -5.77 -7.97
N SER A 581 0.54 -5.74 -9.30
CA SER A 581 1.84 -5.64 -9.95
C SER A 581 2.26 -4.20 -10.32
N ILE A 582 1.39 -3.20 -10.11
CA ILE A 582 1.70 -1.79 -10.41
C ILE A 582 2.94 -1.35 -9.65
N GLN A 583 3.95 -0.86 -10.36
CA GLN A 583 5.15 -0.28 -9.77
C GLN A 583 4.89 1.19 -9.38
N ILE A 584 4.75 1.46 -8.09
CA ILE A 584 4.44 2.80 -7.56
C ILE A 584 5.67 3.70 -7.42
N LEU A 585 6.86 3.12 -7.33
CA LEU A 585 8.11 3.86 -7.34
C LEU A 585 8.80 3.66 -8.70
N PRO A 586 9.43 4.71 -9.25
CA PRO A 586 10.16 4.58 -10.50
C PRO A 586 11.39 3.69 -10.32
N ASP A 587 11.77 3.04 -11.41
CA ASP A 587 12.98 2.20 -11.48
C ASP A 587 14.23 3.07 -11.23
N SER A 588 14.91 2.88 -10.09
CA SER A 588 16.15 3.60 -9.74
C SER A 588 17.45 2.97 -10.30
N THR A 589 17.36 1.82 -10.95
CA THR A 589 18.48 1.12 -11.65
C THR A 589 18.35 1.20 -13.17
N ASN A 590 17.25 1.79 -13.64
CA ASN A 590 17.17 2.59 -14.84
C ASN A 590 17.10 4.07 -14.42
N PRO A 591 18.18 4.67 -13.87
CA PRO A 591 18.45 6.01 -14.33
C PRO A 591 18.69 5.81 -15.82
N THR A 592 17.66 6.02 -16.67
CA THR A 592 17.77 6.01 -18.14
C THR A 592 18.99 5.23 -18.61
N ASP A 593 18.89 3.91 -18.82
CA ASP A 593 20.00 3.10 -19.33
C ASP A 593 20.90 4.01 -20.19
N PRO A 594 22.18 4.26 -19.83
CA PRO A 594 23.00 5.20 -20.59
C PRO A 594 23.24 4.72 -22.04
N THR A 595 22.66 3.57 -22.42
CA THR A 595 22.57 3.07 -23.78
C THR A 595 21.21 3.26 -24.46
N ASP A 596 20.18 3.76 -23.76
CA ASP A 596 18.99 4.32 -24.40
C ASP A 596 19.36 5.73 -24.88
N PRO A 597 19.41 5.99 -26.19
CA PRO A 597 19.72 7.31 -26.70
C PRO A 597 18.75 8.32 -26.08
N GLU A 598 19.31 9.38 -25.47
CA GLU A 598 18.54 10.54 -25.02
C GLU A 598 17.49 10.86 -26.09
N GLU A 599 16.21 10.91 -25.68
CA GLU A 599 15.08 11.14 -26.58
C GLU A 599 15.45 12.32 -27.49
N PRO A 600 15.56 12.10 -28.80
CA PRO A 600 16.02 13.14 -29.70
C PRO A 600 15.00 14.27 -29.66
N ALA A 601 15.46 15.52 -29.49
CA ALA A 601 14.57 16.67 -29.36
C ALA A 601 13.52 16.71 -30.49
N ASP A 602 12.27 16.42 -30.11
CA ASP A 602 11.11 16.45 -30.98
C ASP A 602 10.18 17.59 -30.54
N PRO A 603 10.02 18.67 -31.34
CA PRO A 603 9.21 19.81 -30.96
C PRO A 603 7.70 19.51 -30.93
N TYR A 604 7.29 18.31 -31.32
CA TYR A 604 5.90 17.90 -31.40
C TYR A 604 5.45 17.04 -30.20
N GLU A 605 6.36 16.68 -29.29
CA GLU A 605 6.08 15.91 -28.08
C GLU A 605 5.64 16.77 -26.88
N PRO A 606 4.83 16.24 -25.93
CA PRO A 606 4.22 14.91 -25.97
C PRO A 606 3.05 14.85 -26.96
N ASN A 607 2.91 13.77 -27.74
CA ASN A 607 1.77 13.56 -28.64
C ASN A 607 1.26 12.09 -28.72
N ASP A 608 1.61 11.26 -27.74
CA ASP A 608 1.30 9.81 -27.66
C ASP A 608 -0.20 9.42 -27.63
N SER A 609 -1.10 10.40 -27.57
CA SER A 609 -2.54 10.16 -27.45
C SER A 609 -3.36 11.22 -28.17
N THR A 610 -4.64 10.93 -28.44
CA THR A 610 -5.57 11.92 -28.99
C THR A 610 -5.80 13.13 -28.09
N PHE A 611 -5.48 13.03 -26.78
CA PHE A 611 -5.54 14.13 -25.83
C PHE A 611 -4.33 15.07 -25.95
N GLN A 612 -3.15 14.50 -26.20
CA GLN A 612 -1.89 15.23 -26.37
C GLN A 612 -1.62 15.62 -27.84
N ALA A 613 -2.44 15.14 -28.77
CA ALA A 613 -2.21 15.26 -30.20
C ALA A 613 -1.79 16.66 -30.67
N TYR A 614 -0.66 16.74 -31.38
CA TYR A 614 -0.10 18.00 -31.85
C TYR A 614 -0.96 18.61 -32.95
N THR A 615 -1.28 19.91 -32.84
CA THR A 615 -2.13 20.58 -33.84
C THR A 615 -1.32 20.95 -35.09
N ILE A 616 -1.71 20.40 -36.24
CA ILE A 616 -1.05 20.66 -37.52
C ILE A 616 -1.80 21.69 -38.37
N ASN A 617 -1.09 22.25 -39.35
CA ASN A 617 -1.59 23.19 -40.36
C ASN A 617 -1.61 22.52 -41.75
N SER A 618 -2.62 22.86 -42.55
CA SER A 618 -2.81 22.24 -43.88
C SER A 618 -1.66 22.57 -44.82
N GLY A 619 -1.08 21.54 -45.42
CA GLY A 619 -0.01 21.63 -46.43
C GLY A 619 1.39 21.84 -45.85
N VAL A 620 1.56 21.79 -44.53
CA VAL A 620 2.86 21.94 -43.85
C VAL A 620 3.50 20.57 -43.61
N ASP A 621 4.82 20.49 -43.74
CA ASP A 621 5.62 19.31 -43.43
C ASP A 621 6.01 19.27 -41.95
N TYR A 622 5.87 18.11 -41.34
CA TYR A 622 6.22 17.81 -39.94
C TYR A 622 7.21 16.65 -39.92
N SER A 623 8.38 16.87 -39.32
CA SER A 623 9.44 15.85 -39.22
C SER A 623 9.65 15.41 -37.77
N SER A 624 9.20 14.20 -37.45
CA SER A 624 9.21 13.60 -36.10
C SER A 624 9.96 12.28 -36.06
N TYR A 625 10.21 11.80 -34.85
CA TYR A 625 10.66 10.42 -34.60
C TYR A 625 9.48 9.56 -34.16
N ILE A 626 9.56 8.26 -34.43
CA ILE A 626 9.00 7.27 -33.51
C ILE A 626 10.23 6.79 -32.75
N TYR A 627 10.53 7.38 -31.61
CA TYR A 627 11.80 7.22 -30.89
C TYR A 627 11.92 5.82 -30.26
N SER A 628 10.82 5.28 -29.75
CA SER A 628 10.76 3.98 -29.06
C SER A 628 9.66 3.09 -29.63
N ASN A 629 9.67 1.80 -29.27
CA ASN A 629 8.62 0.87 -29.69
C ASN A 629 7.23 1.16 -29.08
N THR A 630 7.15 2.08 -28.12
CA THR A 630 5.93 2.53 -27.44
C THR A 630 5.47 3.92 -27.88
N ASP A 631 6.34 4.68 -28.54
CA ASP A 631 6.04 6.01 -29.08
C ASP A 631 5.00 5.90 -30.21
N VAL A 632 3.97 6.74 -30.11
CA VAL A 632 2.88 6.82 -31.10
C VAL A 632 2.47 8.26 -31.35
N ASP A 633 2.88 8.84 -32.47
CA ASP A 633 2.47 10.20 -32.75
C ASP A 633 0.99 10.35 -33.15
N TYR A 634 0.25 11.17 -32.40
CA TYR A 634 -1.04 11.70 -32.82
C TYR A 634 -0.94 13.17 -33.25
N TYR A 635 -1.49 13.46 -34.44
CA TYR A 635 -1.65 14.82 -34.94
C TYR A 635 -3.12 15.18 -35.10
N LYS A 636 -3.49 16.36 -34.65
CA LYS A 636 -4.85 16.88 -34.70
C LYS A 636 -5.01 17.90 -35.83
N LEU A 637 -6.04 17.70 -36.65
CA LEU A 637 -6.47 18.67 -37.66
C LEU A 637 -7.97 18.97 -37.50
N THR A 638 -8.41 20.14 -37.96
CA THR A 638 -9.82 20.55 -37.92
C THR A 638 -10.25 21.03 -39.28
N THR A 639 -11.31 20.40 -39.81
CA THR A 639 -11.94 20.82 -41.06
C THR A 639 -13.17 21.69 -40.76
N ASN A 640 -13.23 22.87 -41.35
CA ASN A 640 -14.37 23.80 -41.25
C ASN A 640 -15.18 23.89 -42.57
N LYS A 641 -14.79 23.11 -43.58
CA LYS A 641 -15.50 22.90 -44.84
C LYS A 641 -15.39 21.43 -45.25
N SER A 642 -16.40 20.91 -45.97
CA SER A 642 -16.31 19.58 -46.57
C SER A 642 -15.27 19.55 -47.70
N GLY A 643 -14.58 18.43 -47.85
CA GLY A 643 -13.51 18.29 -48.84
C GLY A 643 -12.68 17.04 -48.58
N VAL A 644 -11.52 16.97 -49.22
CA VAL A 644 -10.62 15.81 -49.12
C VAL A 644 -9.53 16.10 -48.09
N ILE A 645 -9.37 15.20 -47.13
CA ILE A 645 -8.18 15.10 -46.29
C ILE A 645 -7.22 14.15 -47.01
N SER A 646 -6.03 14.64 -47.34
CA SER A 646 -4.94 13.84 -47.89
C SER A 646 -3.76 13.92 -46.95
N ALA A 647 -3.12 12.79 -46.63
CA ALA A 647 -1.89 12.79 -45.86
C ALA A 647 -0.89 11.80 -46.45
N THR A 648 0.39 12.15 -46.36
CA THR A 648 1.51 11.33 -46.82
C THR A 648 2.55 11.20 -45.71
N LEU A 649 3.04 9.99 -45.51
CA LEU A 649 4.16 9.69 -44.64
C LEU A 649 5.33 9.23 -45.50
N THR A 650 6.47 9.90 -45.38
CA THR A 650 7.65 9.67 -46.22
C THR A 650 8.93 9.67 -45.38
N ASN A 651 10.07 9.34 -46.00
CA ASN A 651 11.36 9.23 -45.32
C ASN A 651 11.35 8.21 -44.18
N LEU A 652 10.68 7.08 -44.39
CA LEU A 652 10.49 6.06 -43.37
C LEU A 652 11.78 5.28 -43.10
N PRO A 653 12.28 5.24 -41.86
CA PRO A 653 13.44 4.42 -41.52
C PRO A 653 13.12 2.93 -41.41
N TYR A 654 11.87 2.62 -41.05
CA TYR A 654 11.33 1.27 -40.92
C TYR A 654 9.87 1.23 -41.40
N ASP A 655 9.19 0.13 -41.14
CA ASP A 655 7.79 -0.11 -41.49
C ASP A 655 6.87 0.67 -40.55
N TYR A 656 6.35 1.82 -41.00
CA TYR A 656 5.46 2.70 -40.23
C TYR A 656 4.10 2.79 -40.92
N ASP A 657 3.04 2.72 -40.12
CA ASP A 657 1.66 2.81 -40.58
C ASP A 657 1.07 4.22 -40.36
N LEU A 658 0.19 4.64 -41.27
CA LEU A 658 -0.56 5.88 -41.16
C LEU A 658 -2.07 5.61 -41.05
N TYR A 659 -2.70 6.10 -39.98
CA TYR A 659 -4.13 5.97 -39.73
C TYR A 659 -4.82 7.32 -39.60
N LEU A 660 -6.09 7.41 -40.00
CA LEU A 660 -6.94 8.59 -39.80
C LEU A 660 -8.17 8.20 -38.99
N TYR A 661 -8.43 8.95 -37.93
CA TYR A 661 -9.59 8.80 -37.05
C TYR A 661 -10.47 10.05 -37.09
N ASN A 662 -11.78 9.87 -36.97
CA ASN A 662 -12.71 10.99 -36.77
C ASN A 662 -12.83 11.37 -35.28
N SER A 663 -13.62 12.41 -34.99
CA SER A 663 -13.83 12.91 -33.63
C SER A 663 -14.47 11.91 -32.65
N SER A 664 -15.10 10.83 -33.14
CA SER A 664 -15.67 9.76 -32.31
C SER A 664 -14.69 8.60 -32.07
N GLY A 665 -13.41 8.75 -32.45
CA GLY A 665 -12.40 7.70 -32.34
C GLY A 665 -12.54 6.57 -33.37
N LYS A 666 -13.42 6.69 -34.38
CA LYS A 666 -13.57 5.69 -35.43
C LYS A 666 -12.50 5.91 -36.50
N ARG A 667 -11.76 4.84 -36.84
CA ARG A 667 -10.84 4.85 -37.98
C ARG A 667 -11.61 4.99 -39.30
N VAL A 668 -11.24 5.99 -40.11
CA VAL A 668 -11.92 6.34 -41.36
C VAL A 668 -11.04 6.18 -42.61
N ALA A 669 -9.70 6.14 -42.45
CA ALA A 669 -8.75 5.76 -43.50
C ALA A 669 -7.48 5.17 -42.89
N SER A 670 -6.70 4.45 -43.70
CA SER A 670 -5.41 3.87 -43.30
C SER A 670 -4.54 3.56 -44.52
N SER A 671 -3.23 3.52 -44.32
CA SER A 671 -2.24 2.99 -45.25
C SER A 671 -1.16 2.27 -44.43
N THR A 672 -0.87 1.03 -44.80
CA THR A 672 -0.03 0.08 -44.03
C THR A 672 0.88 -0.73 -44.98
N LYS A 673 1.61 -0.04 -45.86
CA LYS A 673 2.48 -0.72 -46.83
C LYS A 673 3.73 -1.19 -46.10
N SER A 674 4.20 -2.38 -46.44
CA SER A 674 5.34 -2.97 -45.76
C SER A 674 6.66 -2.25 -46.07
N SER A 675 7.63 -2.48 -45.17
CA SER A 675 8.99 -1.93 -45.25
C SER A 675 8.99 -0.40 -45.27
N THR A 676 9.96 0.25 -45.91
CA THR A 676 10.10 1.73 -45.89
C THR A 676 9.28 2.43 -46.99
N SER A 677 8.19 1.81 -47.43
CA SER A 677 7.34 2.34 -48.51
C SER A 677 6.55 3.55 -48.01
N ASN A 678 6.51 4.64 -48.78
CA ASN A 678 5.72 5.81 -48.39
C ASN A 678 4.22 5.47 -48.21
N GLU A 679 3.66 5.91 -47.09
CA GLU A 679 2.23 5.82 -46.81
C GLU A 679 1.47 6.98 -47.42
N SER A 680 0.25 6.72 -47.88
CA SER A 680 -0.63 7.79 -48.36
C SER A 680 -2.08 7.43 -48.13
N ILE A 681 -2.83 8.39 -47.58
CA ILE A 681 -4.27 8.29 -47.39
C ILE A 681 -4.98 9.41 -48.14
N SER A 682 -6.21 9.11 -48.58
CA SER A 682 -7.14 10.10 -49.15
C SER A 682 -8.55 9.79 -48.65
N TYR A 683 -9.18 10.77 -48.00
CA TYR A 683 -10.47 10.61 -47.35
C TYR A 683 -11.39 11.79 -47.65
N SER A 684 -12.59 11.52 -48.16
CA SER A 684 -13.63 12.54 -48.40
C SER A 684 -14.38 12.87 -47.10
N ALA A 685 -13.92 13.90 -46.39
CA ALA A 685 -14.54 14.40 -45.17
C ALA A 685 -15.85 15.16 -45.48
N ARG A 686 -16.99 14.54 -45.17
CA ARG A 686 -18.33 15.13 -45.32
C ARG A 686 -18.82 15.80 -44.03
N THR A 687 -18.29 15.38 -42.89
CA THR A 687 -18.59 15.93 -41.57
C THR A 687 -17.50 16.91 -41.17
N LEU A 688 -17.89 18.10 -40.71
CA LEU A 688 -16.96 19.09 -40.18
C LEU A 688 -16.52 18.69 -38.78
N GLY A 689 -15.29 19.02 -38.42
CA GLY A 689 -14.80 18.80 -37.06
C GLY A 689 -13.38 18.29 -37.02
N THR A 690 -13.02 17.76 -35.86
CA THR A 690 -11.68 17.30 -35.56
C THR A 690 -11.43 15.90 -36.12
N TYR A 691 -10.27 15.72 -36.72
CA TYR A 691 -9.72 14.43 -37.12
C TYR A 691 -8.33 14.27 -36.51
N TYR A 692 -7.92 13.01 -36.34
CA TYR A 692 -6.62 12.65 -35.80
C TYR A 692 -5.88 11.75 -36.78
N LEU A 693 -4.68 12.16 -37.19
CA LEU A 693 -3.71 11.28 -37.83
C LEU A 693 -2.93 10.57 -36.73
N LYS A 694 -2.68 9.28 -36.92
CA LYS A 694 -1.81 8.47 -36.05
C LYS A 694 -0.70 7.89 -36.90
N VAL A 695 0.54 8.12 -36.51
CA VAL A 695 1.74 7.46 -37.04
C VAL A 695 2.17 6.43 -35.99
N VAL A 696 2.54 5.23 -36.43
CA VAL A 696 3.04 4.19 -35.50
C VAL A 696 3.93 3.20 -36.22
N GLY A 697 4.93 2.69 -35.52
CA GLY A 697 5.75 1.58 -35.99
C GLY A 697 4.99 0.26 -36.10
N TYR A 698 5.01 -0.37 -37.27
CA TYR A 698 4.53 -1.75 -37.43
C TYR A 698 5.37 -2.69 -36.55
N ASN A 699 4.70 -3.49 -35.71
CA ASN A 699 5.33 -4.43 -34.78
C ASN A 699 6.41 -3.79 -33.87
N GLY A 700 6.21 -2.51 -33.47
CA GLY A 700 7.13 -1.79 -32.59
C GLY A 700 8.37 -1.23 -33.27
N ALA A 701 8.38 -1.11 -34.60
CA ALA A 701 9.47 -0.50 -35.34
C ALA A 701 9.67 0.99 -34.96
N HIS A 702 10.90 1.42 -34.70
CA HIS A 702 11.21 2.77 -34.22
C HIS A 702 12.62 3.20 -34.65
N SER A 703 12.89 4.50 -34.66
CA SER A 703 14.21 5.07 -34.94
C SER A 703 14.42 6.36 -34.18
N ALA A 704 15.36 6.34 -33.23
CA ALA A 704 15.82 7.54 -32.51
C ALA A 704 16.80 8.41 -33.32
N SER A 705 17.14 8.03 -34.56
CA SER A 705 18.18 8.72 -35.36
C SER A 705 17.69 9.24 -36.70
N THR A 706 16.55 8.75 -37.20
CA THR A 706 16.01 9.15 -38.51
C THR A 706 14.56 9.58 -38.37
N LYS A 707 14.27 10.82 -38.74
CA LYS A 707 12.92 11.37 -38.73
C LYS A 707 12.10 10.86 -39.91
N TYR A 708 10.83 10.54 -39.69
CA TYR A 708 9.87 10.48 -40.79
C TYR A 708 9.39 11.89 -41.15
N ASN A 709 8.71 12.03 -42.29
CA ASN A 709 8.08 13.28 -42.72
C ASN A 709 6.58 13.05 -42.96
N LEU A 710 5.74 13.79 -42.22
CA LEU A 710 4.29 13.84 -42.39
C LEU A 710 3.89 15.15 -43.09
N ASN A 711 3.10 15.04 -44.16
CA ASN A 711 2.38 16.17 -44.74
C ASN A 711 0.89 15.84 -44.77
N ALA A 712 0.04 16.78 -44.35
CA ALA A 712 -1.41 16.64 -44.48
C ALA A 712 -2.03 17.90 -45.09
N SER A 713 -2.84 17.71 -46.13
CA SER A 713 -3.64 18.75 -46.77
C SER A 713 -5.13 18.49 -46.52
N TYR A 714 -5.85 19.52 -46.08
CA TYR A 714 -7.27 19.40 -45.74
C TYR A 714 -8.01 20.72 -45.95
N PRO A 715 -9.33 20.68 -46.18
CA PRO A 715 -10.12 21.87 -46.48
C PRO A 715 -10.18 22.82 -45.28
N ILE A 716 -9.68 24.04 -45.49
CA ILE A 716 -9.82 25.20 -44.59
C ILE A 716 -10.61 26.30 -45.33
N ALA A 717 -11.47 27.02 -44.60
CA ALA A 717 -12.15 28.21 -45.09
C ALA A 717 -11.13 29.35 -45.24
N ASN A 718 -11.18 30.05 -46.38
CA ASN A 718 -10.40 31.26 -46.61
C ASN A 718 -10.89 32.43 -45.75
#